data_AF-A0A1S2VDR9-F1
#
_entry.id   AF-A0A1S2VDR9-F1
#
_cell.length_a   1.000
_cell.length_b   1.000
_cell.length_c   1.000
_cell.angle_alpha   90.00
_cell.angle_beta   90.00
_cell.angle_gamma   90.00
#
_symmetry.space_group_name_H-M   'P 1'
#
loop_
_entity.id
_entity.type
_entity.pdbx_description
1 polymer ?
#
loop_
_entity_poly.entity_id
_entity_poly.type
_entity_poly.pdbx_seq_one_letter_code
_entity_poly.pdbx_strand_id
1 'polypeptide(L)'
;MRLLIYSMLPVWLLLVLSLSARADHLVGGQVEMQDVGDRQGHFKVTITIYYETSAYGARFLAAEQGYVFRKRDNQPMFVFNTSETKARTRVIYSNPVCASQSDQQVGIAFFDADIQLDPDLYDDPGGYYISYQTSARNERLNNIINPAETGFTFYLEFPALKRSGSYQKNSSPHFEPINGELICVNQPFVFSFGGTDTDGDELRYSMVNPLNSKTIKGGNGLSGPYLSVDWLTGFSAEDAIPGMPSLRVDAKTGELSVTANRVGLFVFAINVEEFRNGVKIGEVHRDFQFQVIDCPAAAVLAPKISISGYSVTAVKASLCNGNSLTLVSETNPNWQYQWRRDGMNLSDATSSVLIVKEAGVYSVLVSLKNTCNQPKESLKVTISLIDTGNPFAIQKRGQLCANGGTVRLEVPQGGYDSFQWLRDGNVLAGQTADFLLVNEPGQYALQALDLQSGCRNKSESLTISRSPVLTATLRPASGRNELCPGEILLLEAGGGVRYQWQKDNQTIPEVSAASYTVNVAGTYSLTALDENGCMDVPPPVVISALPSMTVTMDSVPRLCGSHATAIQLTGSPAGGIFSGPGVTGTMFSPVLAGVGRHVLTYAVKAAPQCDPVKAQRTAIVSPGVTIDFPDTVILFSTSRFRLEPVIGGGANWFQWQPATYLSRADIGQPELVNINPDGMTYQLEARNEYGCSTRDTVTIIVRPIWVPDAFSPNKDGVNDVWVLPGIASFPEAEVKVFNRWGTIIYWSDKGYTQPFDGYFEGVALEPGPYPYVIRPAANIPEMRGTVSILR
;
A
#
# COMPACT_ATOMS: atom_id res chain seq x y z
N MET A 1 69.71 -9.21 -102.40
CA MET A 1 68.76 -8.08 -102.18
C MET A 1 67.86 -8.45 -100.99
N ARG A 2 67.60 -7.48 -100.11
CA ARG A 2 67.15 -7.58 -98.70
C ARG A 2 65.74 -8.15 -98.43
N LEU A 3 65.51 -8.38 -97.12
CA LEU A 3 64.24 -8.39 -96.33
C LEU A 3 63.54 -9.76 -96.21
N LEU A 4 62.95 -10.20 -95.09
CA LEU A 4 62.96 -9.93 -93.63
C LEU A 4 61.90 -10.91 -93.07
N ILE A 5 62.06 -11.47 -91.87
CA ILE A 5 61.01 -11.80 -90.85
C ILE A 5 61.36 -13.04 -90.00
N TYR A 6 61.18 -12.80 -88.70
CA TYR A 6 61.45 -13.50 -87.44
C TYR A 6 60.70 -14.84 -87.26
N SER A 7 61.35 -15.88 -86.72
CA SER A 7 61.36 -16.38 -85.33
C SER A 7 60.14 -17.19 -84.87
N MET A 8 60.30 -18.50 -84.60
CA MET A 8 60.33 -19.10 -83.25
C MET A 8 60.25 -20.64 -83.30
N LEU A 9 61.06 -21.22 -82.43
CA LEU A 9 61.36 -22.62 -82.13
C LEU A 9 60.31 -23.21 -81.14
N PRO A 10 60.36 -24.51 -80.76
CA PRO A 10 59.38 -25.52 -81.11
C PRO A 10 58.44 -25.94 -79.96
N VAL A 11 57.29 -26.45 -80.37
CA VAL A 11 56.38 -27.32 -79.61
C VAL A 11 57.09 -28.65 -79.32
N TRP A 12 56.86 -29.24 -78.14
CA TRP A 12 57.34 -30.55 -77.62
C TRP A 12 58.29 -30.48 -76.41
N LEU A 13 57.81 -29.99 -75.27
CA LEU A 13 58.24 -30.46 -73.93
C LEU A 13 57.28 -29.98 -72.81
N LEU A 14 55.99 -30.31 -72.85
CA LEU A 14 55.03 -29.94 -71.78
C LEU A 14 53.88 -30.95 -71.70
N LEU A 15 54.19 -32.17 -71.24
CA LEU A 15 53.20 -33.18 -70.88
C LEU A 15 53.89 -34.20 -69.94
N VAL A 16 54.03 -33.82 -68.67
CA VAL A 16 53.94 -34.62 -67.42
C VAL A 16 54.38 -33.67 -66.31
N LEU A 17 53.47 -32.79 -65.90
CA LEU A 17 53.47 -32.22 -64.55
C LEU A 17 52.08 -32.51 -64.02
N SER A 18 51.91 -33.71 -63.47
CA SER A 18 50.84 -33.98 -62.53
C SER A 18 51.03 -33.02 -61.35
N LEU A 19 50.36 -31.88 -61.40
CA LEU A 19 50.12 -31.06 -60.23
C LEU A 19 49.33 -31.94 -59.26
N SER A 20 50.03 -32.52 -58.29
CA SER A 20 49.39 -33.08 -57.10
C SER A 20 48.65 -31.94 -56.41
N ALA A 21 47.34 -31.90 -56.56
CA ALA A 21 46.49 -31.15 -55.64
C ALA A 21 46.72 -31.78 -54.26
N ARG A 22 47.46 -31.08 -53.40
CA ARG A 22 47.72 -31.51 -52.01
C ARG A 22 46.63 -30.89 -51.15
N ALA A 23 45.82 -31.75 -50.52
CA ALA A 23 44.65 -31.36 -49.74
C ALA A 23 45.01 -30.85 -48.32
N ASP A 24 44.03 -30.19 -47.71
CA ASP A 24 44.11 -29.45 -46.44
C ASP A 24 44.12 -30.37 -45.19
N HIS A 25 44.57 -29.85 -44.02
CA HIS A 25 44.95 -30.66 -42.84
C HIS A 25 44.14 -30.34 -41.56
N LEU A 26 42.81 -30.31 -41.64
CA LEU A 26 41.97 -30.15 -40.44
C LEU A 26 41.78 -31.49 -39.71
N VAL A 27 41.79 -31.42 -38.39
CA VAL A 27 41.75 -32.55 -37.47
C VAL A 27 40.35 -32.73 -36.87
N GLY A 28 39.62 -31.64 -36.69
CA GLY A 28 38.30 -31.68 -36.05
C GLY A 28 37.81 -30.29 -35.70
N GLY A 29 36.68 -30.25 -35.00
CA GLY A 29 36.15 -29.02 -34.46
C GLY A 29 34.71 -29.14 -33.98
N GLN A 30 34.20 -28.01 -33.53
CA GLN A 30 32.83 -27.85 -33.05
C GLN A 30 32.40 -26.38 -33.14
N VAL A 31 31.10 -26.16 -32.95
CA VAL A 31 30.49 -24.85 -32.77
C VAL A 31 29.81 -24.80 -31.40
N GLU A 32 29.99 -23.69 -30.69
CA GLU A 32 29.37 -23.38 -29.40
C GLU A 32 28.61 -22.06 -29.54
N MET A 33 27.49 -21.90 -28.83
CA MET A 33 26.68 -20.69 -28.77
C MET A 33 26.34 -20.38 -27.31
N GLN A 34 26.79 -19.24 -26.80
CA GLN A 34 26.64 -18.86 -25.39
C GLN A 34 25.78 -17.59 -25.26
N ASP A 35 24.74 -17.62 -24.42
CA ASP A 35 23.96 -16.42 -24.05
C ASP A 35 24.81 -15.52 -23.15
N VAL A 36 25.04 -14.27 -23.59
CA VAL A 36 25.92 -13.32 -22.87
C VAL A 36 25.25 -12.79 -21.60
N GLY A 37 23.91 -12.77 -21.56
CA GLY A 37 23.13 -12.39 -20.38
C GLY A 37 23.03 -10.89 -20.08
N ASP A 38 23.55 -10.02 -20.94
CA ASP A 38 23.45 -8.56 -20.83
C ASP A 38 22.17 -7.99 -21.48
N ARG A 39 21.69 -8.60 -22.56
CA ARG A 39 20.42 -8.26 -23.25
C ARG A 39 19.85 -9.49 -23.98
N GLN A 40 18.53 -9.51 -24.20
CA GLN A 40 17.85 -10.65 -24.84
C GLN A 40 18.35 -10.88 -26.27
N GLY A 41 18.65 -12.14 -26.62
CA GLY A 41 19.07 -12.54 -27.95
C GLY A 41 20.54 -12.23 -28.30
N HIS A 42 21.34 -11.79 -27.33
CA HIS A 42 22.76 -11.54 -27.53
C HIS A 42 23.57 -12.80 -27.21
N PHE A 43 24.27 -13.31 -28.23
CA PHE A 43 25.03 -14.55 -28.14
C PHE A 43 26.45 -14.36 -28.64
N LYS A 44 27.36 -15.08 -27.99
CA LYS A 44 28.68 -15.34 -28.51
C LYS A 44 28.70 -16.71 -29.17
N VAL A 45 29.03 -16.78 -30.46
CA VAL A 45 29.25 -18.03 -31.19
C VAL A 45 30.75 -18.25 -31.32
N THR A 46 31.22 -19.44 -30.93
CA THR A 46 32.63 -19.83 -31.01
C THR A 46 32.78 -21.06 -31.89
N ILE A 47 33.59 -20.95 -32.95
CA ILE A 47 34.02 -22.07 -33.77
C ILE A 47 35.41 -22.48 -33.30
N THR A 48 35.51 -23.68 -32.74
CA THR A 48 36.79 -24.27 -32.35
C THR A 48 37.25 -25.20 -33.46
N ILE A 49 38.44 -24.94 -34.02
CA ILE A 49 39.02 -25.76 -35.09
C ILE A 49 40.33 -26.36 -34.61
N TYR A 50 40.41 -27.68 -34.71
CA TYR A 50 41.65 -28.43 -34.53
C TYR A 50 42.30 -28.66 -35.88
N TYR A 51 43.61 -28.39 -35.98
CA TYR A 51 44.33 -28.42 -37.25
C TYR A 51 45.74 -28.98 -37.06
N GLU A 52 46.37 -29.46 -38.12
CA GLU A 52 47.77 -29.87 -38.03
C GLU A 52 48.73 -28.68 -38.04
N THR A 53 49.70 -28.67 -37.12
CA THR A 53 50.62 -27.53 -36.95
C THR A 53 51.71 -27.42 -38.02
N SER A 54 51.68 -28.24 -39.07
CA SER A 54 52.59 -28.10 -40.21
C SER A 54 52.44 -26.70 -40.84
N ALA A 55 53.50 -26.17 -41.45
CA ALA A 55 53.52 -24.82 -42.01
C ALA A 55 52.40 -24.54 -43.05
N TYR A 56 51.78 -25.59 -43.57
CA TYR A 56 50.66 -25.50 -44.52
C TYR A 56 49.29 -25.46 -43.79
N GLY A 57 49.03 -26.35 -42.83
CA GLY A 57 47.78 -26.37 -42.06
C GLY A 57 47.51 -25.08 -41.29
N ALA A 58 48.57 -24.39 -40.82
CA ALA A 58 48.45 -23.09 -40.19
C ALA A 58 48.17 -21.92 -41.17
N ARG A 59 48.46 -22.05 -42.47
CA ARG A 59 48.37 -20.92 -43.43
C ARG A 59 46.99 -20.76 -44.08
N PHE A 60 46.14 -21.78 -44.05
CA PHE A 60 44.84 -21.78 -44.74
C PHE A 60 43.62 -21.76 -43.82
N LEU A 61 43.83 -21.61 -42.51
CA LEU A 61 42.75 -21.29 -41.57
C LEU A 61 42.39 -19.82 -41.69
N ALA A 62 41.29 -19.54 -42.40
CA ALA A 62 40.70 -18.22 -42.53
C ALA A 62 39.38 -18.16 -41.78
N ALA A 63 39.01 -16.96 -41.33
CA ALA A 63 37.67 -16.71 -40.84
C ALA A 63 36.67 -16.89 -41.99
N GLU A 64 35.63 -17.69 -41.76
CA GLU A 64 34.54 -17.88 -42.71
C GLU A 64 33.21 -17.38 -42.12
N GLN A 65 32.16 -17.39 -42.96
CA GLN A 65 30.82 -16.99 -42.56
C GLN A 65 30.05 -18.18 -42.00
N GLY A 66 29.40 -18.01 -40.86
CA GLY A 66 28.42 -18.96 -40.36
C GLY A 66 26.99 -18.49 -40.65
N TYR A 67 26.06 -19.44 -40.67
CA TYR A 67 24.66 -19.19 -41.01
C TYR A 67 23.75 -19.80 -39.96
N VAL A 68 22.69 -19.06 -39.64
CA VAL A 68 21.58 -19.52 -38.80
C VAL A 68 20.39 -19.81 -39.70
N PHE A 69 19.80 -20.99 -39.58
CA PHE A 69 18.65 -21.43 -40.38
C PHE A 69 17.48 -21.83 -39.47
N ARG A 70 16.26 -21.66 -39.96
CA ARG A 70 15.05 -22.21 -39.31
C ARG A 70 14.90 -23.69 -39.67
N LYS A 71 14.66 -24.56 -38.68
CA LYS A 71 14.60 -26.01 -38.90
C LYS A 71 13.43 -26.47 -39.78
N ARG A 72 12.26 -25.84 -39.63
CA ARG A 72 11.02 -26.25 -40.32
C ARG A 72 11.15 -26.25 -41.85
N ASP A 73 11.81 -25.25 -42.41
CA ASP A 73 11.83 -24.96 -43.86
C ASP A 73 13.24 -24.69 -44.41
N ASN A 74 14.28 -24.80 -43.59
CA ASN A 74 15.68 -24.54 -43.96
C ASN A 74 15.90 -23.10 -44.48
N GLN A 75 15.04 -22.15 -44.11
CA GLN A 75 15.20 -20.75 -44.47
C GLN A 75 16.42 -20.13 -43.77
N PRO A 76 17.35 -19.45 -44.47
CA PRO A 76 18.42 -18.68 -43.84
C PRO A 76 17.83 -17.49 -43.10
N MET A 77 18.06 -17.43 -41.80
CA MET A 77 17.55 -16.40 -40.89
C MET A 77 18.59 -15.32 -40.60
N PHE A 78 19.86 -15.69 -40.47
CA PHE A 78 20.95 -14.78 -40.15
C PHE A 78 22.29 -15.28 -40.68
N VAL A 79 23.19 -14.34 -40.98
CA VAL A 79 24.56 -14.60 -41.43
C VAL A 79 25.50 -13.85 -40.49
N PHE A 80 26.53 -14.53 -39.99
CA PHE A 80 27.54 -13.93 -39.13
C PHE A 80 28.94 -14.16 -39.69
N ASN A 81 29.82 -13.19 -39.47
CA ASN A 81 31.23 -13.31 -39.81
C ASN A 81 32.00 -13.67 -38.55
N THR A 82 32.84 -14.68 -38.63
CA THR A 82 33.74 -15.03 -37.53
C THR A 82 35.03 -14.22 -37.61
N SER A 83 35.78 -14.16 -36.52
CA SER A 83 37.11 -13.58 -36.48
C SER A 83 37.98 -14.36 -35.50
N GLU A 84 39.27 -14.50 -35.80
CA GLU A 84 40.20 -15.17 -34.89
C GLU A 84 40.49 -14.26 -33.68
N THR A 85 40.04 -14.65 -32.50
CA THR A 85 40.08 -13.80 -31.28
C THR A 85 41.13 -14.23 -30.26
N LYS A 86 41.68 -15.44 -30.39
CA LYS A 86 42.70 -15.99 -29.49
C LYS A 86 43.94 -16.39 -30.27
N ALA A 87 45.11 -16.25 -29.65
CA ALA A 87 46.34 -16.77 -30.23
C ALA A 87 46.23 -18.30 -30.36
N ARG A 88 46.61 -18.83 -31.52
CA ARG A 88 46.62 -20.28 -31.74
C ARG A 88 47.55 -20.96 -30.75
N THR A 89 47.06 -22.02 -30.11
CA THR A 89 47.82 -22.81 -29.16
C THR A 89 48.10 -24.20 -29.73
N ARG A 90 49.11 -24.88 -29.19
CA ARG A 90 49.33 -26.30 -29.48
C ARG A 90 48.60 -27.13 -28.45
N VAL A 91 48.06 -28.25 -28.90
CA VAL A 91 47.62 -29.32 -28.00
C VAL A 91 48.85 -29.85 -27.24
N ILE A 92 48.72 -30.01 -25.92
CA ILE A 92 49.81 -30.47 -25.06
C ILE A 92 49.71 -31.98 -24.89
N TYR A 93 50.79 -32.68 -25.25
CA TYR A 93 50.87 -34.15 -25.23
C TYR A 93 51.42 -34.64 -23.91
N SER A 94 50.81 -35.69 -23.36
CA SER A 94 51.28 -36.34 -22.12
C SER A 94 52.56 -37.17 -22.30
N ASN A 95 52.88 -37.57 -23.54
CA ASN A 95 54.14 -38.21 -23.91
C ASN A 95 54.71 -37.57 -25.19
N PRO A 96 55.68 -36.64 -25.10
CA PRO A 96 56.28 -36.02 -26.27
C PRO A 96 57.07 -37.00 -27.15
N VAL A 97 57.57 -38.12 -26.61
CA VAL A 97 58.24 -39.16 -27.42
C VAL A 97 57.25 -39.83 -28.35
N CYS A 98 56.09 -40.24 -27.82
CA CYS A 98 55.01 -40.77 -28.65
C CYS A 98 54.51 -39.72 -29.66
N ALA A 99 54.34 -38.48 -29.22
CA ALA A 99 53.94 -37.37 -30.10
C ALA A 99 54.94 -37.12 -31.24
N SER A 100 56.24 -37.33 -31.00
CA SER A 100 57.28 -37.20 -32.03
C SER A 100 57.32 -38.37 -33.01
N GLN A 101 56.82 -39.55 -32.60
CA GLN A 101 56.66 -40.73 -33.46
C GLN A 101 55.35 -40.68 -34.24
N SER A 102 54.35 -39.94 -33.76
CA SER A 102 53.16 -39.63 -34.53
C SER A 102 53.43 -38.50 -35.51
N ASP A 103 53.01 -38.67 -36.75
CA ASP A 103 53.08 -37.62 -37.76
C ASP A 103 51.97 -36.55 -37.60
N GLN A 104 51.30 -36.49 -36.45
CA GLN A 104 50.19 -35.58 -36.20
C GLN A 104 50.50 -34.72 -34.97
N GLN A 105 50.86 -33.46 -35.21
CA GLN A 105 50.86 -32.43 -34.17
C GLN A 105 49.67 -31.53 -34.38
N VAL A 106 48.87 -31.37 -33.33
CA VAL A 106 47.57 -30.69 -33.38
C VAL A 106 47.68 -29.31 -32.73
N GLY A 107 47.16 -28.29 -33.42
CA GLY A 107 46.94 -26.95 -32.93
C GLY A 107 45.44 -26.68 -32.76
N ILE A 108 45.13 -25.64 -32.00
CA ILE A 108 43.77 -25.18 -31.72
C ILE A 108 43.66 -23.72 -32.16
N ALA A 109 42.62 -23.42 -32.94
CA ALA A 109 42.24 -22.07 -33.32
C ALA A 109 40.80 -21.79 -32.87
N PHE A 110 40.55 -20.57 -32.40
CA PHE A 110 39.22 -20.12 -31.96
C PHE A 110 38.78 -18.95 -32.83
N PHE A 111 37.63 -19.10 -33.46
CA PHE A 111 36.99 -18.06 -34.24
C PHE A 111 35.67 -17.67 -33.59
N ASP A 112 35.58 -16.44 -33.08
CA ASP A 112 34.39 -15.95 -32.40
C ASP A 112 33.58 -15.02 -33.32
N ALA A 113 32.26 -15.04 -33.12
CA ALA A 113 31.32 -14.06 -33.63
C ALA A 113 30.40 -13.60 -32.50
N ASP A 114 30.17 -12.29 -32.44
CA ASP A 114 29.22 -11.67 -31.51
C ASP A 114 27.95 -11.37 -32.32
N ILE A 115 26.83 -11.99 -31.96
CA ILE A 115 25.59 -11.96 -32.74
C ILE A 115 24.41 -11.48 -31.89
N GLN A 116 23.52 -10.72 -32.53
CA GLN A 116 22.26 -10.28 -31.94
C GLN A 116 21.11 -10.84 -32.76
N LEU A 117 20.35 -11.75 -32.17
CA LEU A 117 19.14 -12.33 -32.73
C LEU A 117 17.93 -11.63 -32.09
N ASP A 118 16.92 -11.28 -32.87
CA ASP A 118 15.67 -10.71 -32.35
C ASP A 118 14.73 -11.84 -31.90
N PRO A 119 14.45 -12.03 -30.59
CA PRO A 119 13.62 -13.13 -30.13
C PRO A 119 12.23 -13.21 -30.79
N ASP A 120 11.69 -12.10 -31.29
CA ASP A 120 10.38 -12.07 -31.97
C ASP A 120 10.41 -12.68 -33.38
N LEU A 121 11.59 -12.80 -34.00
CA LEU A 121 11.78 -13.50 -35.28
C LEU A 121 12.20 -14.97 -35.09
N TYR A 122 12.54 -15.33 -33.84
CA TYR A 122 13.08 -16.63 -33.45
C TYR A 122 12.10 -17.44 -32.58
N ASP A 123 10.82 -17.46 -32.95
CA ASP A 123 9.71 -18.06 -32.20
C ASP A 123 9.20 -19.41 -32.75
N ASP A 124 9.84 -19.96 -33.79
CA ASP A 124 9.39 -21.22 -34.41
C ASP A 124 9.58 -22.42 -33.45
N PRO A 125 8.53 -23.19 -33.13
CA PRO A 125 8.60 -24.27 -32.14
C PRO A 125 9.53 -25.42 -32.55
N GLY A 126 9.88 -25.54 -33.85
CA GLY A 126 10.85 -26.51 -34.34
C GLY A 126 12.30 -26.12 -34.08
N GLY A 127 12.56 -24.87 -33.67
CA GLY A 127 13.90 -24.35 -33.37
C GLY A 127 14.72 -23.97 -34.61
N TYR A 128 16.01 -23.76 -34.36
CA TYR A 128 16.97 -23.21 -35.31
C TYR A 128 18.26 -24.01 -35.27
N TYR A 129 19.09 -23.87 -36.29
CA TYR A 129 20.42 -24.44 -36.28
C TYR A 129 21.47 -23.51 -36.89
N ILE A 130 22.69 -23.63 -36.40
CA ILE A 130 23.90 -23.02 -36.93
C ILE A 130 24.62 -24.04 -37.80
N SER A 131 25.08 -23.60 -38.97
CA SER A 131 26.01 -24.37 -39.80
C SER A 131 27.22 -23.53 -40.17
N TYR A 132 28.39 -24.15 -40.02
CA TYR A 132 29.69 -23.64 -40.45
C TYR A 132 30.41 -24.77 -41.19
N GLN A 133 30.67 -24.57 -42.48
CA GLN A 133 31.23 -25.56 -43.39
C GLN A 133 32.59 -25.13 -43.90
N THR A 134 33.61 -25.93 -43.59
CA THR A 134 34.99 -25.67 -44.01
C THR A 134 35.59 -26.93 -44.63
N SER A 135 36.79 -26.83 -45.19
CA SER A 135 37.50 -27.93 -45.85
C SER A 135 38.99 -27.88 -45.53
N ALA A 136 39.74 -28.96 -45.66
CA ALA A 136 39.39 -30.36 -45.91
C ALA A 136 40.00 -31.23 -44.80
N ARG A 137 39.55 -32.48 -44.70
CA ARG A 137 40.07 -33.47 -43.75
C ARG A 137 41.44 -33.99 -44.17
N ASN A 138 42.14 -34.54 -43.20
CA ASN A 138 43.44 -35.20 -43.38
C ASN A 138 43.36 -36.38 -44.36
N GLU A 139 44.15 -36.32 -45.45
CA GLU A 139 44.19 -37.36 -46.49
C GLU A 139 44.59 -38.76 -45.96
N ARG A 140 45.21 -38.82 -44.78
CA ARG A 140 45.75 -40.04 -44.17
C ARG A 140 44.72 -40.86 -43.38
N LEU A 141 43.48 -40.38 -43.29
CA LEU A 141 42.41 -41.08 -42.56
C LEU A 141 42.21 -42.50 -43.10
N ASN A 142 42.11 -43.46 -42.18
CA ASN A 142 42.07 -44.89 -42.52
C ASN A 142 40.66 -45.49 -42.51
N ASN A 143 39.62 -44.70 -42.22
CA ASN A 143 38.25 -45.19 -42.07
C ASN A 143 37.22 -44.56 -43.01
N ILE A 144 37.55 -43.54 -43.81
CA ILE A 144 36.62 -42.91 -44.77
C ILE A 144 37.16 -42.90 -46.20
N ILE A 145 36.25 -42.81 -47.18
CA ILE A 145 36.55 -42.71 -48.62
C ILE A 145 36.93 -41.27 -48.96
N ASN A 146 37.97 -41.07 -49.79
CA ASN A 146 38.46 -39.77 -50.27
C ASN A 146 38.52 -38.67 -49.19
N PRO A 147 39.29 -38.86 -48.09
CA PRO A 147 39.31 -37.90 -46.99
C PRO A 147 39.69 -36.47 -47.43
N ALA A 148 40.65 -36.36 -48.35
CA ALA A 148 41.12 -35.11 -48.95
C ALA A 148 40.01 -34.29 -49.66
N GLU A 149 38.96 -34.94 -50.13
CA GLU A 149 37.81 -34.31 -50.81
C GLU A 149 36.59 -34.18 -49.88
N THR A 150 36.75 -34.56 -48.62
CA THR A 150 35.70 -34.54 -47.60
C THR A 150 35.93 -33.35 -46.66
N GLY A 151 34.95 -32.45 -46.58
CA GLY A 151 35.02 -31.30 -45.68
C GLY A 151 34.40 -31.57 -44.31
N PHE A 152 34.14 -30.48 -43.60
CA PHE A 152 33.49 -30.44 -42.30
C PHE A 152 32.19 -29.65 -42.39
N THR A 153 31.18 -30.12 -41.68
CA THR A 153 30.04 -29.30 -41.28
C THR A 153 29.97 -29.29 -39.76
N PHE A 154 30.39 -28.20 -39.13
CA PHE A 154 30.12 -27.96 -37.72
C PHE A 154 28.67 -27.52 -37.57
N TYR A 155 27.96 -28.20 -36.68
CA TYR A 155 26.50 -28.15 -36.59
C TYR A 155 26.07 -28.02 -35.14
N LEU A 156 25.15 -27.09 -34.90
CA LEU A 156 24.52 -26.87 -33.59
C LEU A 156 23.04 -26.55 -33.78
N GLU A 157 22.17 -27.15 -33.00
CA GLU A 157 20.76 -26.78 -32.89
C GLU A 157 20.49 -26.02 -31.60
N PHE A 158 19.57 -25.06 -31.63
CA PHE A 158 19.09 -24.34 -30.45
C PHE A 158 17.58 -24.10 -30.53
N PRO A 159 16.87 -23.96 -29.39
CA PRO A 159 15.42 -23.87 -29.38
C PRO A 159 14.93 -22.48 -29.84
N ALA A 160 13.62 -22.30 -29.92
CA ALA A 160 13.03 -20.97 -30.07
C ALA A 160 13.49 -20.03 -28.95
N LEU A 161 13.93 -18.83 -29.31
CA LEU A 161 14.32 -17.79 -28.36
C LEU A 161 13.12 -17.19 -27.64
N LYS A 162 11.91 -17.35 -28.18
CA LYS A 162 10.67 -16.91 -27.55
C LYS A 162 9.64 -18.03 -27.59
N ARG A 163 9.06 -18.36 -26.44
CA ARG A 163 7.99 -19.36 -26.30
C ARG A 163 6.91 -18.83 -25.37
N SER A 164 5.65 -18.93 -25.79
CA SER A 164 4.49 -18.41 -25.04
C SER A 164 4.63 -16.93 -24.62
N GLY A 165 5.30 -16.12 -25.45
CA GLY A 165 5.52 -14.70 -25.18
C GLY A 165 6.73 -14.37 -24.30
N SER A 166 7.48 -15.36 -23.80
CA SER A 166 8.64 -15.16 -22.93
C SER A 166 9.96 -15.58 -23.57
N TYR A 167 11.01 -14.79 -23.35
CA TYR A 167 12.38 -15.11 -23.76
C TYR A 167 12.86 -16.39 -23.09
N GLN A 168 13.43 -17.29 -23.87
CA GLN A 168 14.02 -18.55 -23.42
C GLN A 168 15.54 -18.40 -23.49
N LYS A 169 16.17 -18.22 -22.33
CA LYS A 169 17.63 -18.23 -22.23
C LYS A 169 18.15 -19.64 -22.47
N ASN A 170 19.14 -19.79 -23.35
CA ASN A 170 19.77 -21.06 -23.65
C ASN A 170 21.23 -20.83 -24.06
N SER A 171 22.17 -21.58 -23.50
CA SER A 171 23.48 -21.76 -24.11
C SER A 171 23.59 -23.19 -24.66
N SER A 172 24.50 -23.43 -25.59
CA SER A 172 24.92 -24.79 -25.94
C SER A 172 25.91 -25.32 -24.89
N PRO A 173 26.29 -26.61 -24.94
CA PRO A 173 27.28 -27.15 -24.03
C PRO A 173 28.63 -26.50 -24.28
N HIS A 174 29.39 -26.25 -23.21
CA HIS A 174 30.75 -25.76 -23.27
C HIS A 174 31.75 -26.92 -23.30
N PHE A 175 32.75 -26.85 -24.18
CA PHE A 175 33.79 -27.86 -24.28
C PHE A 175 35.17 -27.29 -23.99
N GLU A 176 35.84 -27.89 -23.01
CA GLU A 176 37.26 -27.60 -22.77
C GLU A 176 38.11 -27.99 -24.00
N PRO A 177 39.26 -27.33 -24.21
CA PRO A 177 40.26 -27.79 -25.16
C PRO A 177 40.60 -29.26 -24.90
N ILE A 178 41.10 -29.96 -25.92
CA ILE A 178 41.50 -31.36 -25.78
C ILE A 178 42.99 -31.49 -25.45
N ASN A 179 43.35 -32.59 -24.79
CA ASN A 179 44.73 -33.00 -24.64
C ASN A 179 45.25 -33.75 -25.87
N GLY A 180 46.59 -33.84 -25.99
CA GLY A 180 47.29 -34.59 -27.03
C GLY A 180 47.48 -36.05 -26.65
N GLU A 181 46.46 -36.70 -26.15
CA GLU A 181 46.54 -38.14 -25.89
C GLU A 181 46.54 -38.93 -27.22
N LEU A 182 47.36 -39.96 -27.26
CA LEU A 182 47.44 -40.93 -28.36
C LEU A 182 46.95 -42.28 -27.86
N ILE A 183 46.33 -43.07 -28.74
CA ILE A 183 45.81 -44.39 -28.38
C ILE A 183 46.92 -45.43 -28.60
N CYS A 184 47.27 -46.18 -27.56
CA CYS A 184 48.17 -47.32 -27.70
C CYS A 184 47.39 -48.55 -28.19
N VAL A 185 47.82 -49.14 -29.30
CA VAL A 185 47.21 -50.37 -29.82
C VAL A 185 47.25 -51.48 -28.78
N ASN A 186 46.16 -52.25 -28.69
CA ASN A 186 45.89 -53.35 -27.76
C ASN A 186 45.94 -52.96 -26.27
N GLN A 187 45.79 -51.67 -25.94
CA GLN A 187 45.71 -51.20 -24.56
C GLN A 187 44.40 -50.44 -24.33
N PRO A 188 43.77 -50.58 -23.15
CA PRO A 188 42.61 -49.78 -22.78
C PRO A 188 42.97 -48.28 -22.76
N PHE A 189 42.11 -47.49 -23.38
CA PHE A 189 42.21 -46.05 -23.46
C PHE A 189 40.89 -45.43 -23.02
N VAL A 190 40.98 -44.40 -22.18
CA VAL A 190 39.87 -43.56 -21.76
C VAL A 190 40.23 -42.10 -21.96
N PHE A 191 39.26 -41.28 -22.39
CA PHE A 191 39.48 -39.87 -22.68
C PHE A 191 38.23 -39.04 -22.41
N SER A 192 38.38 -37.93 -21.69
CA SER A 192 37.27 -37.02 -21.42
C SER A 192 36.95 -36.18 -22.65
N PHE A 193 35.83 -36.47 -23.31
CA PHE A 193 35.35 -35.74 -24.50
C PHE A 193 33.98 -35.06 -24.26
N GLY A 194 33.44 -35.18 -23.05
CA GLY A 194 32.21 -34.53 -22.63
C GLY A 194 32.33 -33.01 -22.54
N GLY A 195 31.18 -32.36 -22.36
CA GLY A 195 31.06 -30.92 -22.15
C GLY A 195 30.46 -30.60 -20.80
N THR A 196 30.43 -29.32 -20.44
CA THR A 196 29.72 -28.81 -19.28
C THR A 196 28.56 -27.93 -19.72
N ASP A 197 27.48 -27.93 -18.96
CA ASP A 197 26.32 -27.09 -19.24
C ASP A 197 26.26 -25.91 -18.27
N THR A 198 26.05 -24.69 -18.79
CA THR A 198 26.11 -23.47 -17.99
C THR A 198 24.78 -23.03 -17.40
N ASP A 199 23.67 -23.52 -17.95
CA ASP A 199 22.29 -23.15 -17.59
C ASP A 199 21.49 -24.32 -16.98
N GLY A 200 22.15 -25.45 -16.75
CA GLY A 200 21.68 -26.57 -15.93
C GLY A 200 20.98 -27.67 -16.72
N ASP A 201 21.17 -27.74 -18.03
CA ASP A 201 20.58 -28.79 -18.87
C ASP A 201 21.31 -30.13 -18.75
N GLU A 202 20.54 -31.20 -18.98
CA GLU A 202 21.10 -32.56 -19.03
C GLU A 202 21.74 -32.78 -20.40
N LEU A 203 23.01 -33.16 -20.42
CA LEU A 203 23.73 -33.54 -21.64
C LEU A 203 23.68 -35.05 -21.87
N ARG A 204 23.40 -35.45 -23.10
CA ARG A 204 23.41 -36.86 -23.53
C ARG A 204 24.30 -37.05 -24.75
N TYR A 205 25.04 -38.15 -24.76
CA TYR A 205 26.09 -38.41 -25.76
C TYR A 205 25.79 -39.65 -26.58
N SER A 206 26.04 -39.58 -27.89
CA SER A 206 25.93 -40.73 -28.80
C SER A 206 26.97 -40.69 -29.92
N MET A 207 27.38 -41.86 -30.41
CA MET A 207 28.21 -41.97 -31.61
C MET A 207 27.34 -41.62 -32.83
N VAL A 208 27.84 -40.75 -33.71
CA VAL A 208 27.16 -40.39 -34.97
C VAL A 208 28.15 -40.36 -36.13
N ASN A 209 27.61 -40.36 -37.35
CA ASN A 209 28.44 -40.18 -38.53
C ASN A 209 28.96 -38.74 -38.60
N PRO A 210 30.28 -38.53 -38.84
CA PRO A 210 30.81 -37.23 -39.18
C PRO A 210 30.06 -36.61 -40.37
N LEU A 211 29.82 -35.30 -40.31
CA LEU A 211 29.16 -34.57 -41.39
C LEU A 211 30.18 -34.07 -42.42
N ASN A 212 29.84 -34.23 -43.70
CA ASN A 212 30.58 -33.71 -44.84
C ASN A 212 30.05 -32.31 -45.21
N SER A 213 30.91 -31.47 -45.79
CA SER A 213 30.47 -30.23 -46.44
C SER A 213 29.74 -30.55 -47.75
N LYS A 214 28.84 -29.67 -48.19
CA LYS A 214 28.14 -29.83 -49.47
C LYS A 214 29.02 -29.57 -50.70
N THR A 215 30.15 -28.87 -50.50
CA THR A 215 31.13 -28.54 -51.54
C THR A 215 32.55 -28.73 -50.99
N ILE A 216 33.48 -29.11 -51.88
CA ILE A 216 34.88 -29.43 -51.51
C ILE A 216 35.61 -28.23 -50.89
N LYS A 217 35.25 -26.98 -51.22
CA LYS A 217 35.89 -25.75 -50.70
C LYS A 217 35.24 -25.18 -49.42
N GLY A 218 34.37 -25.94 -48.76
CA GLY A 218 33.39 -25.38 -47.83
C GLY A 218 32.20 -24.76 -48.58
N GLY A 219 31.04 -24.77 -47.93
CA GLY A 219 29.72 -24.52 -48.54
C GLY A 219 28.85 -23.61 -47.68
N ASN A 220 29.48 -22.62 -47.02
CA ASN A 220 28.78 -21.70 -46.14
C ASN A 220 27.61 -21.02 -46.87
N GLY A 221 26.42 -21.12 -46.28
CA GLY A 221 25.16 -20.63 -46.85
C GLY A 221 24.26 -21.70 -47.44
N LEU A 222 24.73 -22.94 -47.56
CA LEU A 222 23.89 -24.08 -47.93
C LEU A 222 23.22 -24.69 -46.69
N SER A 223 21.90 -24.76 -46.69
CA SER A 223 21.10 -25.35 -45.63
C SER A 223 21.16 -26.89 -45.63
N GLY A 224 20.75 -27.54 -44.54
CA GLY A 224 20.63 -28.99 -44.43
C GLY A 224 19.52 -29.61 -45.30
N PRO A 225 19.37 -30.95 -45.30
CA PRO A 225 20.20 -31.92 -44.60
C PRO A 225 21.62 -31.98 -45.19
N TYR A 226 22.60 -32.22 -44.31
CA TYR A 226 24.01 -32.38 -44.66
C TYR A 226 24.32 -33.86 -44.88
N LEU A 227 25.20 -34.16 -45.84
CA LEU A 227 25.62 -35.52 -46.10
C LEU A 227 26.56 -35.98 -44.99
N SER A 228 26.50 -37.26 -44.63
CA SER A 228 27.54 -37.89 -43.82
C SER A 228 28.77 -38.18 -44.66
N VAL A 229 29.90 -38.42 -44.01
CA VAL A 229 31.08 -39.00 -44.66
C VAL A 229 30.79 -40.43 -45.12
N ASP A 230 31.45 -40.84 -46.21
CA ASP A 230 31.37 -42.21 -46.71
C ASP A 230 32.41 -43.09 -46.01
N TRP A 231 31.95 -44.08 -45.24
CA TRP A 231 32.82 -45.03 -44.55
C TRP A 231 33.51 -45.99 -45.53
N LEU A 232 34.77 -46.34 -45.25
CA LEU A 232 35.40 -47.52 -45.84
C LEU A 232 34.69 -48.79 -45.35
N THR A 233 34.75 -49.86 -46.13
CA THR A 233 34.16 -51.15 -45.76
C THR A 233 34.68 -51.62 -44.39
N GLY A 234 33.76 -51.93 -43.48
CA GLY A 234 34.07 -52.39 -42.12
C GLY A 234 34.07 -51.29 -41.06
N PHE A 235 33.81 -50.02 -41.41
CA PHE A 235 33.67 -48.93 -40.46
C PHE A 235 32.23 -48.41 -40.39
N SER A 236 31.88 -47.82 -39.25
CA SER A 236 30.59 -47.19 -38.96
C SER A 236 30.77 -46.21 -37.80
N ALA A 237 29.74 -45.46 -37.41
CA ALA A 237 29.79 -44.62 -36.22
C ALA A 237 30.13 -45.43 -34.95
N GLU A 238 29.59 -46.65 -34.82
CA GLU A 238 29.78 -47.54 -33.67
C GLU A 238 31.10 -48.35 -33.71
N ASP A 239 31.81 -48.30 -34.82
CA ASP A 239 33.11 -48.96 -35.03
C ASP A 239 34.13 -48.02 -35.73
N ALA A 240 34.06 -46.73 -35.40
CA ALA A 240 34.89 -45.70 -36.05
C ALA A 240 36.39 -45.93 -35.79
N ILE A 241 36.73 -46.41 -34.59
CA ILE A 241 38.05 -46.94 -34.24
C ILE A 241 37.87 -48.42 -33.84
N PRO A 242 38.41 -49.36 -34.64
CA PRO A 242 38.19 -50.78 -34.45
C PRO A 242 38.96 -51.29 -33.23
N GLY A 243 38.31 -52.14 -32.45
CA GLY A 243 38.85 -52.61 -31.18
C GLY A 243 37.97 -53.62 -30.47
N MET A 244 38.43 -54.10 -29.31
CA MET A 244 37.64 -54.93 -28.40
C MET A 244 37.70 -54.39 -26.96
N PRO A 245 36.78 -53.48 -26.57
CA PRO A 245 35.69 -52.93 -27.37
C PRO A 245 36.16 -51.90 -28.42
N SER A 246 35.36 -51.71 -29.47
CA SER A 246 35.44 -50.58 -30.40
C SER A 246 35.21 -49.25 -29.67
N LEU A 247 35.53 -48.12 -30.31
CA LEU A 247 35.31 -46.80 -29.72
C LEU A 247 33.84 -46.60 -29.33
N ARG A 248 33.64 -46.20 -28.09
CA ARG A 248 32.33 -45.91 -27.51
C ARG A 248 32.40 -44.63 -26.70
N VAL A 249 31.25 -43.98 -26.56
CA VAL A 249 31.04 -42.84 -25.67
C VAL A 249 30.08 -43.24 -24.54
N ASP A 250 30.41 -42.87 -23.31
CA ASP A 250 29.46 -42.96 -22.21
C ASP A 250 28.33 -41.94 -22.42
N ALA A 251 27.08 -42.43 -22.43
CA ALA A 251 25.93 -41.62 -22.78
C ALA A 251 25.62 -40.46 -21.82
N LYS A 252 26.24 -40.43 -20.64
CA LYS A 252 26.02 -39.40 -19.60
C LYS A 252 27.21 -38.51 -19.36
N THR A 253 28.43 -39.04 -19.43
CA THR A 253 29.64 -38.27 -19.11
C THR A 253 30.36 -37.77 -20.35
N GLY A 254 30.09 -38.36 -21.52
CA GLY A 254 30.86 -38.08 -22.73
C GLY A 254 32.28 -38.65 -22.69
N GLU A 255 32.61 -39.52 -21.72
CA GLU A 255 33.89 -40.21 -21.65
C GLU A 255 33.99 -41.23 -22.80
N LEU A 256 35.05 -41.12 -23.59
CA LEU A 256 35.37 -42.06 -24.65
C LEU A 256 36.15 -43.24 -24.08
N SER A 257 35.85 -44.44 -24.56
CA SER A 257 36.60 -45.66 -24.23
C SER A 257 36.82 -46.55 -25.45
N VAL A 258 38.00 -47.12 -25.57
CA VAL A 258 38.36 -48.05 -26.65
C VAL A 258 39.54 -48.94 -26.24
N THR A 259 39.61 -50.14 -26.79
CA THR A 259 40.85 -50.95 -26.83
C THR A 259 41.16 -51.24 -28.29
N ALA A 260 41.81 -50.27 -28.94
CA ALA A 260 42.00 -50.28 -30.38
C ALA A 260 42.90 -51.45 -30.79
N ASN A 261 42.55 -52.20 -31.82
CA ASN A 261 43.33 -53.37 -32.26
C ASN A 261 44.12 -53.11 -33.56
N ARG A 262 44.07 -51.88 -34.07
CA ARG A 262 44.69 -51.49 -35.34
C ARG A 262 45.31 -50.10 -35.26
N VAL A 263 46.57 -49.99 -35.66
CA VAL A 263 47.28 -48.72 -35.83
C VAL A 263 46.70 -47.94 -37.02
N GLY A 264 46.57 -46.63 -36.89
CA GLY A 264 46.02 -45.76 -37.93
C GLY A 264 45.51 -44.43 -37.38
N LEU A 265 45.10 -43.55 -38.29
CA LEU A 265 44.41 -42.31 -37.99
C LEU A 265 42.92 -42.48 -38.31
N PHE A 266 42.06 -42.20 -37.33
CA PHE A 266 40.63 -42.48 -37.43
C PHE A 266 39.81 -41.25 -37.05
N VAL A 267 38.84 -40.89 -37.89
CA VAL A 267 37.83 -39.86 -37.59
C VAL A 267 36.60 -40.47 -36.93
N PHE A 268 36.00 -39.74 -36.00
CA PHE A 268 34.71 -40.07 -35.40
C PHE A 268 33.95 -38.78 -35.08
N ALA A 269 32.65 -38.90 -34.81
CA ALA A 269 31.85 -37.78 -34.32
C ALA A 269 30.95 -38.21 -33.16
N ILE A 270 30.74 -37.27 -32.25
CA ILE A 270 29.84 -37.41 -31.09
C ILE A 270 28.74 -36.37 -31.24
N ASN A 271 27.49 -36.80 -31.11
CA ASN A 271 26.38 -35.89 -30.92
C ASN A 271 26.18 -35.65 -29.42
N VAL A 272 26.07 -34.39 -29.05
CA VAL A 272 25.84 -33.93 -27.69
C VAL A 272 24.47 -33.26 -27.65
N GLU A 273 23.47 -33.97 -27.16
CA GLU A 273 22.10 -33.47 -27.07
C GLU A 273 21.85 -32.79 -25.72
N GLU A 274 21.10 -31.68 -25.74
CA GLU A 274 20.71 -30.93 -24.55
C GLU A 274 19.25 -31.19 -24.21
N PHE A 275 18.97 -31.50 -22.93
CA PHE A 275 17.64 -31.77 -22.43
C PHE A 275 17.27 -30.87 -21.26
N ARG A 276 16.18 -30.12 -21.42
CA ARG A 276 15.56 -29.32 -20.37
C ARG A 276 14.25 -29.96 -19.94
N ASN A 277 14.16 -30.38 -18.68
CA ASN A 277 12.98 -31.07 -18.14
C ASN A 277 12.56 -32.31 -18.96
N GLY A 278 13.54 -33.06 -19.49
CA GLY A 278 13.31 -34.26 -20.29
C GLY A 278 12.93 -34.01 -21.76
N VAL A 279 12.87 -32.75 -22.21
CA VAL A 279 12.63 -32.39 -23.61
C VAL A 279 13.95 -31.97 -24.26
N LYS A 280 14.25 -32.52 -25.44
CA LYS A 280 15.41 -32.10 -26.24
C LYS A 280 15.22 -30.66 -26.72
N ILE A 281 16.22 -29.82 -26.49
CA ILE A 281 16.19 -28.39 -26.82
C ILE A 281 17.29 -27.97 -27.78
N GLY A 282 18.40 -28.71 -27.82
CA GLY A 282 19.54 -28.43 -28.69
C GLY A 282 20.38 -29.67 -28.93
N GLU A 283 21.34 -29.55 -29.84
CA GLU A 283 22.40 -30.54 -30.01
C GLU A 283 23.65 -29.91 -30.62
N VAL A 284 24.82 -30.50 -30.38
CA VAL A 284 26.09 -30.12 -30.99
C VAL A 284 26.81 -31.35 -31.52
N HIS A 285 27.25 -31.27 -32.79
CA HIS A 285 28.12 -32.29 -33.37
C HIS A 285 29.58 -31.93 -33.13
N ARG A 286 30.30 -32.79 -32.41
CA ARG A 286 31.75 -32.70 -32.24
C ARG A 286 32.43 -33.71 -33.15
N ASP A 287 33.36 -33.23 -33.95
CA ASP A 287 34.09 -34.03 -34.92
C ASP A 287 35.58 -34.04 -34.57
N PHE A 288 36.21 -35.20 -34.46
CA PHE A 288 37.62 -35.27 -34.09
C PHE A 288 38.33 -36.51 -34.65
N GLN A 289 39.67 -36.47 -34.67
CA GLN A 289 40.51 -37.56 -35.14
C GLN A 289 41.45 -38.03 -34.04
N PHE A 290 41.49 -39.34 -33.79
CA PHE A 290 42.50 -39.95 -32.92
C PHE A 290 43.51 -40.75 -33.72
N GLN A 291 44.78 -40.58 -33.34
CA GLN A 291 45.87 -41.40 -33.82
C GLN A 291 46.05 -42.60 -32.87
N VAL A 292 45.95 -43.81 -33.45
CA VAL A 292 46.36 -45.06 -32.81
C VAL A 292 47.79 -45.37 -33.25
N ILE A 293 48.67 -45.63 -32.29
CA ILE A 293 50.10 -45.92 -32.52
C ILE A 293 50.52 -47.22 -31.80
N ASP A 294 51.68 -47.73 -32.18
CA ASP A 294 52.36 -48.78 -31.42
C ASP A 294 53.15 -48.17 -30.26
N CYS A 295 52.62 -48.30 -29.05
CA CYS A 295 53.34 -48.02 -27.80
C CYS A 295 53.31 -49.25 -26.91
N PRO A 296 54.37 -50.07 -26.89
CA PRO A 296 54.45 -51.24 -26.03
C PRO A 296 54.21 -50.88 -24.57
N ALA A 297 53.53 -51.77 -23.85
CA ALA A 297 53.31 -51.59 -22.42
C ALA A 297 54.66 -51.57 -21.70
N ALA A 298 54.98 -50.45 -21.06
CA ALA A 298 56.16 -50.32 -20.22
C ALA A 298 55.79 -50.57 -18.74
N ALA A 299 56.70 -51.19 -17.99
CA ALA A 299 56.57 -51.39 -16.54
C ALA A 299 56.81 -50.08 -15.75
N VAL A 300 56.08 -49.02 -16.10
CA VAL A 300 56.06 -47.75 -15.38
C VAL A 300 54.98 -47.82 -14.31
N LEU A 301 55.32 -47.44 -13.07
CA LEU A 301 54.36 -47.32 -11.98
C LEU A 301 53.75 -45.92 -11.95
N ALA A 302 52.54 -45.80 -11.40
CA ALA A 302 51.92 -44.51 -11.15
C ALA A 302 52.80 -43.70 -10.17
N PRO A 303 53.08 -42.42 -10.47
CA PRO A 303 53.97 -41.61 -9.68
C PRO A 303 53.30 -41.18 -8.37
N LYS A 304 54.07 -41.08 -7.29
CA LYS A 304 53.59 -40.49 -6.03
C LYS A 304 53.58 -38.97 -6.10
N ILE A 305 52.50 -38.37 -5.64
CA ILE A 305 52.31 -36.92 -5.51
C ILE A 305 52.20 -36.54 -4.03
N SER A 306 52.79 -35.40 -3.66
CA SER A 306 52.72 -34.82 -2.31
C SER A 306 52.71 -33.29 -2.37
N ILE A 307 52.32 -32.65 -1.28
CA ILE A 307 52.35 -31.20 -1.13
C ILE A 307 53.52 -30.85 -0.21
N SER A 308 54.43 -29.99 -0.67
CA SER A 308 55.60 -29.57 0.10
C SER A 308 55.17 -28.95 1.43
N GLY A 309 55.73 -29.44 2.54
CA GLY A 309 55.39 -28.98 3.90
C GLY A 309 54.15 -29.65 4.53
N TYR A 310 53.45 -30.53 3.81
CA TYR A 310 52.34 -31.33 4.34
C TYR A 310 52.79 -32.78 4.60
N SER A 311 52.05 -33.50 5.44
CA SER A 311 52.24 -34.95 5.57
C SER A 311 51.96 -35.65 4.23
N VAL A 312 52.69 -36.74 3.96
CA VAL A 312 52.82 -37.41 2.64
C VAL A 312 51.50 -37.98 2.07
N THR A 313 50.37 -37.82 2.77
CA THR A 313 49.03 -38.36 2.45
C THR A 313 47.97 -37.29 2.17
N ALA A 314 48.31 -36.00 2.16
CA ALA A 314 47.32 -34.94 1.92
C ALA A 314 46.76 -35.00 0.48
N VAL A 315 45.54 -35.49 0.33
CA VAL A 315 44.77 -35.49 -0.93
C VAL A 315 43.96 -34.20 -1.14
N LYS A 316 43.94 -33.31 -0.14
CA LYS A 316 43.29 -31.99 -0.19
C LYS A 316 44.15 -30.96 0.53
N ALA A 317 44.21 -29.74 -0.01
CA ALA A 317 44.78 -28.58 0.68
C ALA A 317 44.03 -27.30 0.33
N SER A 318 44.10 -26.33 1.23
CA SER A 318 43.55 -24.99 1.04
C SER A 318 44.66 -23.97 0.89
N LEU A 319 44.48 -23.01 -0.02
CA LEU A 319 45.45 -21.98 -0.37
C LEU A 319 44.81 -20.60 -0.25
N CYS A 320 45.41 -19.67 0.50
CA CYS A 320 44.95 -18.28 0.51
C CYS A 320 45.14 -17.65 -0.87
N ASN A 321 44.17 -16.87 -1.33
CA ASN A 321 44.26 -16.14 -2.59
C ASN A 321 45.53 -15.27 -2.64
N GLY A 322 46.30 -15.35 -3.73
CA GLY A 322 47.59 -14.67 -3.90
C GLY A 322 48.82 -15.44 -3.38
N ASN A 323 48.63 -16.50 -2.58
CA ASN A 323 49.73 -17.40 -2.18
C ASN A 323 49.96 -18.50 -3.22
N SER A 324 50.98 -19.35 -2.99
CA SER A 324 51.25 -20.53 -3.81
C SER A 324 51.54 -21.77 -2.97
N LEU A 325 51.14 -22.94 -3.46
CA LEU A 325 51.60 -24.24 -2.96
C LEU A 325 52.57 -24.89 -3.94
N THR A 326 53.41 -25.79 -3.44
CA THR A 326 54.30 -26.59 -4.28
C THR A 326 53.88 -28.05 -4.23
N LEU A 327 53.44 -28.58 -5.36
CA LEU A 327 53.21 -30.00 -5.57
C LEU A 327 54.52 -30.66 -6.00
N VAL A 328 54.83 -31.80 -5.41
CA VAL A 328 56.07 -32.53 -5.64
C VAL A 328 55.74 -33.98 -6.00
N SER A 329 56.29 -34.43 -7.12
CA SER A 329 56.33 -35.82 -7.55
C SER A 329 57.70 -36.43 -7.26
N GLU A 330 57.75 -37.75 -7.10
CA GLU A 330 59.03 -38.46 -6.98
C GLU A 330 59.91 -38.26 -8.22
N THR A 331 61.21 -38.04 -7.99
CA THR A 331 62.17 -37.77 -9.06
C THR A 331 62.80 -39.07 -9.55
N ASN A 332 62.61 -39.39 -10.83
CA ASN A 332 63.25 -40.49 -11.53
C ASN A 332 63.99 -39.98 -12.80
N PRO A 333 65.28 -40.31 -12.99
CA PRO A 333 66.05 -39.83 -14.14
C PRO A 333 65.55 -40.34 -15.50
N ASN A 334 64.80 -41.45 -15.52
CA ASN A 334 64.25 -42.06 -16.74
C ASN A 334 62.83 -41.56 -17.08
N TRP A 335 62.20 -40.78 -16.19
CA TRP A 335 60.84 -40.27 -16.39
C TRP A 335 60.82 -38.84 -16.91
N GLN A 336 59.85 -38.57 -17.77
CA GLN A 336 59.38 -37.22 -18.07
C GLN A 336 58.01 -37.02 -17.43
N TYR A 337 57.68 -35.79 -17.09
CA TYR A 337 56.47 -35.43 -16.35
C TYR A 337 55.57 -34.57 -17.24
N GLN A 338 54.27 -34.66 -17.04
CA GLN A 338 53.29 -33.72 -17.56
C GLN A 338 52.22 -33.51 -16.49
N TRP A 339 52.14 -32.32 -15.92
CA TRP A 339 51.10 -32.00 -14.94
C TRP A 339 49.77 -31.70 -15.61
N ARG A 340 48.70 -32.06 -14.92
CA ARG A 340 47.32 -31.75 -15.27
C ARG A 340 46.63 -30.95 -14.19
N ARG A 341 45.67 -30.12 -14.60
CA ARG A 341 44.65 -29.53 -13.75
C ARG A 341 43.29 -29.79 -14.37
N ASP A 342 42.36 -30.32 -13.58
CA ASP A 342 40.99 -30.62 -13.99
C ASP A 342 40.93 -31.49 -15.26
N GLY A 343 41.90 -32.41 -15.39
CA GLY A 343 42.03 -33.30 -16.55
C GLY A 343 42.82 -32.71 -17.73
N MET A 344 43.12 -31.41 -17.74
CA MET A 344 43.83 -30.73 -18.82
C MET A 344 45.34 -30.64 -18.59
N ASN A 345 46.13 -30.98 -19.61
CA ASN A 345 47.59 -30.87 -19.57
C ASN A 345 48.01 -29.39 -19.50
N LEU A 346 48.81 -29.03 -18.50
CA LEU A 346 49.30 -27.66 -18.28
C LEU A 346 50.53 -27.35 -19.14
N SER A 347 50.57 -26.16 -19.75
CA SER A 347 51.72 -25.72 -20.56
C SER A 347 52.98 -25.65 -19.71
N ASP A 348 54.10 -26.12 -20.26
CA ASP A 348 55.45 -26.05 -19.68
C ASP A 348 55.60 -26.71 -18.29
N ALA A 349 54.58 -27.44 -17.83
CA ALA A 349 54.56 -28.11 -16.55
C ALA A 349 55.14 -29.54 -16.67
N THR A 350 56.44 -29.62 -16.96
CA THR A 350 57.13 -30.89 -17.28
C THR A 350 58.20 -31.33 -16.27
N SER A 351 58.30 -30.61 -15.15
CA SER A 351 59.20 -30.91 -14.03
C SER A 351 58.55 -31.87 -13.01
N SER A 352 59.35 -32.48 -12.13
CA SER A 352 58.83 -33.23 -10.98
C SER A 352 58.24 -32.32 -9.88
N VAL A 353 58.26 -31.00 -10.09
CA VAL A 353 57.74 -29.98 -9.17
C VAL A 353 56.81 -29.04 -9.94
N LEU A 354 55.65 -28.71 -9.35
CA LEU A 354 54.71 -27.73 -9.86
C LEU A 354 54.36 -26.70 -8.77
N ILE A 355 54.46 -25.42 -9.10
CA ILE A 355 53.96 -24.34 -8.24
C ILE A 355 52.53 -24.03 -8.67
N VAL A 356 51.57 -24.21 -7.77
CA VAL A 356 50.15 -23.97 -8.02
C VAL A 356 49.67 -22.73 -7.29
N LYS A 357 48.85 -21.92 -7.96
CA LYS A 357 48.25 -20.68 -7.45
C LYS A 357 46.73 -20.65 -7.59
N GLU A 358 46.18 -21.61 -8.32
CA GLU A 358 44.77 -21.66 -8.67
C GLU A 358 44.13 -22.88 -8.00
N ALA A 359 42.83 -22.79 -7.73
CA ALA A 359 42.05 -23.95 -7.32
C ALA A 359 41.97 -24.96 -8.47
N GLY A 360 41.72 -26.22 -8.13
CA GLY A 360 41.53 -27.28 -9.11
C GLY A 360 41.98 -28.64 -8.60
N VAL A 361 41.75 -29.66 -9.43
CA VAL A 361 42.16 -31.03 -9.17
C VAL A 361 43.41 -31.32 -9.97
N TYR A 362 44.53 -31.47 -9.29
CA TYR A 362 45.84 -31.67 -9.89
C TYR A 362 46.26 -33.14 -9.89
N SER A 363 46.92 -33.55 -10.97
CA SER A 363 47.60 -34.85 -11.10
C SER A 363 48.86 -34.69 -11.97
N VAL A 364 49.74 -35.68 -11.96
CA VAL A 364 50.92 -35.72 -12.84
C VAL A 364 50.98 -37.04 -13.57
N LEU A 365 51.25 -36.98 -14.88
CA LEU A 365 51.56 -38.16 -15.69
C LEU A 365 53.07 -38.33 -15.82
N VAL A 366 53.52 -39.57 -15.76
CA VAL A 366 54.90 -39.94 -16.08
C VAL A 366 54.98 -40.94 -17.22
N SER A 367 55.97 -40.75 -18.08
CA SER A 367 56.33 -41.67 -19.17
C SER A 367 57.85 -41.77 -19.30
N LEU A 368 58.37 -42.72 -20.09
CA LEU A 368 59.80 -42.89 -20.31
C LEU A 368 60.34 -41.82 -21.26
N LYS A 369 61.48 -41.23 -20.92
CA LYS A 369 62.10 -40.14 -21.71
C LYS A 369 62.49 -40.50 -23.14
N ASN A 370 62.81 -41.76 -23.40
CA ASN A 370 63.40 -42.22 -24.66
C ASN A 370 62.58 -43.32 -25.34
N THR A 371 61.41 -43.64 -24.83
CA THR A 371 60.60 -44.76 -25.33
C THR A 371 59.15 -44.34 -25.34
N CYS A 372 58.48 -44.53 -26.47
CA CYS A 372 57.05 -44.32 -26.53
C CYS A 372 56.33 -45.41 -25.73
N ASN A 373 55.57 -44.99 -24.71
CA ASN A 373 54.79 -45.86 -23.83
C ASN A 373 53.56 -45.11 -23.32
N GLN A 374 52.53 -45.85 -22.90
CA GLN A 374 51.37 -45.27 -22.25
C GLN A 374 51.77 -44.60 -20.93
N PRO A 375 51.49 -43.29 -20.73
CA PRO A 375 51.76 -42.60 -19.47
C PRO A 375 50.97 -43.19 -18.30
N LYS A 376 51.52 -43.05 -17.09
CA LYS A 376 50.82 -43.40 -15.84
C LYS A 376 50.53 -42.15 -15.02
N GLU A 377 49.29 -42.00 -14.58
CA GLU A 377 48.82 -40.85 -13.82
C GLU A 377 48.90 -41.10 -12.31
N SER A 378 49.23 -40.06 -11.54
CA SER A 378 49.21 -40.08 -10.07
C SER A 378 47.79 -40.18 -9.51
N LEU A 379 47.69 -40.33 -8.18
CA LEU A 379 46.47 -39.93 -7.46
C LEU A 379 46.21 -38.42 -7.65
N LYS A 380 44.96 -38.00 -7.44
CA LYS A 380 44.53 -36.61 -7.57
C LYS A 380 44.68 -35.85 -6.25
N VAL A 381 45.12 -34.60 -6.32
CA VAL A 381 45.19 -33.66 -5.19
C VAL A 381 44.24 -32.50 -5.46
N THR A 382 43.30 -32.26 -4.56
CA THR A 382 42.36 -31.13 -4.68
C THR A 382 42.92 -29.90 -3.97
N ILE A 383 43.06 -28.80 -4.70
CA ILE A 383 43.42 -27.49 -4.15
C ILE A 383 42.17 -26.60 -4.13
N SER A 384 41.82 -26.11 -2.96
CA SER A 384 40.76 -25.12 -2.78
C SER A 384 41.37 -23.75 -2.48
N LEU A 385 40.81 -22.68 -3.05
CA LEU A 385 41.22 -21.32 -2.72
C LEU A 385 40.36 -20.76 -1.58
N ILE A 386 41.00 -20.16 -0.60
CA ILE A 386 40.37 -19.34 0.43
C ILE A 386 40.51 -17.89 -0.01
N ASP A 387 39.41 -17.26 -0.35
CA ASP A 387 39.40 -15.85 -0.71
C ASP A 387 39.61 -14.99 0.54
N THR A 388 40.81 -14.42 0.65
CA THR A 388 41.15 -13.41 1.67
C THR A 388 40.89 -11.99 1.17
N GLY A 389 40.42 -11.82 -0.06
CA GLY A 389 40.21 -10.53 -0.72
C GLY A 389 38.87 -9.88 -0.45
N ASN A 390 37.86 -10.65 -0.01
CA ASN A 390 36.61 -10.09 0.46
C ASN A 390 36.70 -9.73 1.95
N PRO A 391 36.70 -8.44 2.30
CA PRO A 391 36.61 -8.02 3.69
C PRO A 391 35.28 -8.51 4.26
N PHE A 392 35.33 -9.26 5.36
CA PHE A 392 34.12 -9.64 6.06
C PHE A 392 33.47 -8.40 6.71
N ALA A 393 32.14 -8.41 6.78
CA ALA A 393 31.39 -7.30 7.36
C ALA A 393 31.36 -7.39 8.90
N ILE A 394 31.76 -6.31 9.56
CA ILE A 394 31.52 -6.13 11.00
C ILE A 394 30.03 -5.84 11.19
N GLN A 395 29.37 -6.62 12.05
CA GLN A 395 28.02 -6.32 12.52
C GLN A 395 28.09 -5.35 13.70
N LYS A 396 27.18 -4.37 13.72
CA LYS A 396 27.02 -3.46 14.85
C LYS A 396 25.66 -3.63 15.51
N ARG A 397 25.64 -3.59 16.84
CA ARG A 397 24.43 -3.49 17.66
C ARG A 397 24.59 -2.36 18.67
N GLY A 398 23.54 -1.58 18.86
CA GLY A 398 23.59 -0.37 19.70
C GLY A 398 24.08 0.86 18.94
N GLN A 399 24.10 2.00 19.62
CA GLN A 399 24.44 3.31 19.07
C GLN A 399 25.09 4.18 20.17
N LEU A 400 25.91 5.17 19.76
CA LEU A 400 26.38 6.23 20.64
C LEU A 400 25.41 7.42 20.59
N CYS A 401 24.82 7.76 21.73
CA CYS A 401 23.97 8.94 21.89
C CYS A 401 24.80 10.14 22.37
N ALA A 402 24.25 11.35 22.31
CA ALA A 402 24.96 12.56 22.72
C ALA A 402 25.53 12.46 24.15
N ASN A 403 24.78 11.85 25.07
CA ASN A 403 25.11 11.78 26.49
C ASN A 403 25.75 10.45 26.94
N GLY A 404 26.08 9.53 26.01
CA GLY A 404 26.64 8.23 26.34
C GLY A 404 26.35 7.14 25.31
N GLY A 405 26.21 5.89 25.75
CA GLY A 405 25.91 4.74 24.91
C GLY A 405 27.10 3.83 24.66
N THR A 406 26.81 2.63 24.17
CA THR A 406 27.80 1.61 23.83
C THR A 406 27.34 0.91 22.56
N VAL A 407 28.28 0.72 21.64
CA VAL A 407 28.08 -0.08 20.43
C VAL A 407 28.86 -1.37 20.62
N ARG A 408 28.20 -2.51 20.38
CA ARG A 408 28.84 -3.80 20.24
C ARG A 408 29.14 -4.03 18.77
N LEU A 409 30.42 -4.15 18.45
CA LEU A 409 30.91 -4.63 17.16
C LEU A 409 31.15 -6.12 17.29
N GLU A 410 30.70 -6.92 16.34
CA GLU A 410 30.92 -8.37 16.35
C GLU A 410 31.07 -8.88 14.93
N VAL A 411 31.76 -10.01 14.79
CA VAL A 411 31.84 -10.71 13.51
C VAL A 411 30.87 -11.89 13.55
N PRO A 412 29.95 -12.02 12.59
CA PRO A 412 29.10 -13.19 12.51
C PRO A 412 29.98 -14.43 12.32
N GLN A 413 29.77 -15.46 13.15
CA GLN A 413 30.64 -16.64 13.21
C GLN A 413 31.03 -17.19 11.84
N GLY A 414 32.33 -17.46 11.66
CA GLY A 414 32.86 -18.13 10.48
C GLY A 414 34.39 -18.15 10.43
N GLY A 415 34.98 -19.31 10.69
CA GLY A 415 36.27 -19.75 10.12
C GLY A 415 37.57 -19.11 10.62
N TYR A 416 37.55 -18.11 11.51
CA TYR A 416 38.78 -17.49 12.04
C TYR A 416 38.97 -17.83 13.52
N ASP A 417 40.21 -18.12 13.91
CA ASP A 417 40.58 -18.57 15.26
C ASP A 417 41.19 -17.46 16.13
N SER A 418 41.66 -16.38 15.51
CA SER A 418 42.32 -15.27 16.22
C SER A 418 41.91 -13.92 15.63
N PHE A 419 41.67 -12.94 16.51
CA PHE A 419 41.20 -11.60 16.17
C PHE A 419 42.09 -10.53 16.78
N GLN A 420 42.17 -9.37 16.13
CA GLN A 420 42.79 -8.15 16.65
C GLN A 420 42.05 -6.92 16.13
N TRP A 421 41.42 -6.16 17.03
CA TRP A 421 40.71 -4.93 16.68
C TRP A 421 41.64 -3.73 16.46
N LEU A 422 41.23 -2.84 15.57
CA LEU A 422 41.88 -1.57 15.27
C LEU A 422 40.89 -0.42 15.40
N ARG A 423 41.37 0.76 15.80
CA ARG A 423 40.65 2.03 15.77
C ARG A 423 41.51 3.09 15.07
N ASP A 424 40.93 3.74 14.08
CA ASP A 424 41.58 4.79 13.27
C ASP A 424 42.94 4.33 12.72
N GLY A 425 43.01 3.04 12.32
CA GLY A 425 44.21 2.38 11.81
C GLY A 425 45.19 1.85 12.87
N ASN A 426 45.01 2.18 14.16
CA ASN A 426 45.88 1.77 15.25
C ASN A 426 45.36 0.52 15.96
N VAL A 427 46.27 -0.37 16.38
CA VAL A 427 45.94 -1.59 17.12
C VAL A 427 45.39 -1.26 18.51
N LEU A 428 44.23 -1.84 18.86
CA LEU A 428 43.69 -1.80 20.21
C LEU A 428 44.26 -2.96 21.03
N ALA A 429 45.30 -2.69 21.81
CA ALA A 429 46.02 -3.69 22.58
C ALA A 429 45.09 -4.53 23.48
N GLY A 430 45.22 -5.86 23.42
CA GLY A 430 44.44 -6.81 24.22
C GLY A 430 43.00 -7.06 23.74
N GLN A 431 42.54 -6.37 22.69
CA GLN A 431 41.20 -6.57 22.11
C GLN A 431 41.23 -7.67 21.05
N THR A 432 41.15 -8.93 21.50
CA THR A 432 41.29 -10.13 20.65
C THR A 432 40.05 -11.03 20.62
N ALA A 433 38.94 -10.59 21.21
CA ALA A 433 37.67 -11.30 21.11
C ALA A 433 37.04 -11.12 19.72
N ASP A 434 36.11 -12.01 19.38
CA ASP A 434 35.24 -11.91 18.20
C ASP A 434 34.22 -10.76 18.27
N PHE A 435 34.26 -9.98 19.36
CA PHE A 435 33.51 -8.75 19.56
C PHE A 435 34.34 -7.65 20.21
N LEU A 436 33.87 -6.41 20.08
CA LEU A 436 34.40 -5.22 20.74
C LEU A 436 33.24 -4.35 21.25
N LEU A 437 33.31 -3.90 22.51
CA LEU A 437 32.41 -2.88 23.03
C LEU A 437 33.08 -1.51 22.93
N VAL A 438 32.41 -0.55 22.29
CA VAL A 438 32.95 0.80 22.06
C VAL A 438 32.00 1.87 22.57
N ASN A 439 32.55 2.93 23.17
CA ASN A 439 31.82 4.08 23.71
C ASN A 439 32.26 5.42 23.09
N GLU A 440 33.22 5.37 22.17
CA GLU A 440 33.78 6.53 21.48
C GLU A 440 33.65 6.42 19.95
N PRO A 441 33.41 7.55 19.26
CA PRO A 441 33.45 7.60 17.80
C PRO A 441 34.83 7.24 17.23
N GLY A 442 34.84 6.72 16.02
CA GLY A 442 36.07 6.36 15.30
C GLY A 442 35.80 5.36 14.17
N GLN A 443 36.82 5.09 13.37
CA GLN A 443 36.79 4.03 12.37
C GLN A 443 37.34 2.73 12.96
N TYR A 444 36.50 1.71 13.07
CA TYR A 444 36.88 0.42 13.64
C TYR A 444 37.06 -0.61 12.53
N ALA A 445 38.14 -1.38 12.60
CA ALA A 445 38.39 -2.50 11.70
C ALA A 445 38.87 -3.70 12.52
N LEU A 446 38.79 -4.90 11.96
CA LEU A 446 39.27 -6.12 12.57
C LEU A 446 40.25 -6.83 11.65
N GLN A 447 41.37 -7.29 12.21
CA GLN A 447 42.25 -8.27 11.58
C GLN A 447 41.93 -9.65 12.16
N ALA A 448 41.72 -10.64 11.30
CA ALA A 448 41.42 -12.02 11.67
C ALA A 448 42.45 -12.99 11.05
N LEU A 449 42.73 -14.09 11.75
CA LEU A 449 43.63 -15.17 11.32
C LEU A 449 42.93 -16.53 11.50
N ASP A 450 42.92 -17.32 10.44
CA ASP A 450 42.57 -18.74 10.46
C ASP A 450 43.86 -19.54 10.73
N LEU A 451 43.91 -20.29 11.83
CA LEU A 451 45.09 -21.06 12.24
C LEU A 451 45.25 -22.35 11.42
N GLN A 452 44.18 -22.87 10.82
CA GLN A 452 44.23 -24.07 9.99
C GLN A 452 44.83 -23.78 8.61
N SER A 453 44.45 -22.66 8.00
CA SER A 453 44.97 -22.25 6.68
C SER A 453 46.14 -21.27 6.75
N GLY A 454 46.33 -20.59 7.88
CA GLY A 454 47.27 -19.48 8.02
C GLY A 454 46.82 -18.18 7.36
N CYS A 455 45.60 -18.13 6.80
CA CYS A 455 45.10 -16.98 6.07
C CYS A 455 44.76 -15.81 7.01
N ARG A 456 45.26 -14.61 6.66
CA ARG A 456 44.93 -13.35 7.34
C ARG A 456 43.94 -12.56 6.50
N ASN A 457 42.90 -12.05 7.13
CA ASN A 457 41.93 -11.16 6.50
C ASN A 457 41.74 -9.89 7.34
N LYS A 458 41.41 -8.78 6.70
CA LYS A 458 41.10 -7.51 7.36
C LYS A 458 39.72 -7.06 6.90
N SER A 459 38.84 -6.73 7.85
CA SER A 459 37.54 -6.15 7.54
C SER A 459 37.68 -4.77 6.88
N GLU A 460 36.60 -4.31 6.25
CA GLU A 460 36.44 -2.88 5.96
C GLU A 460 36.40 -2.07 7.26
N SER A 461 36.72 -0.79 7.14
CA SER A 461 36.57 0.17 8.25
C SER A 461 35.10 0.52 8.47
N LEU A 462 34.57 0.20 9.64
CA LEU A 462 33.24 0.62 10.09
C LEU A 462 33.34 1.92 10.89
N THR A 463 32.71 2.99 10.37
CA THR A 463 32.63 4.27 11.09
C THR A 463 31.56 4.23 12.16
N ILE A 464 31.94 4.49 13.41
CA ILE A 464 31.02 4.72 14.53
C ILE A 464 31.00 6.22 14.81
N SER A 465 29.82 6.82 14.70
CA SER A 465 29.57 8.24 14.98
C SER A 465 28.64 8.40 16.18
N ARG A 466 28.69 9.59 16.80
CA ARG A 466 27.76 9.96 17.87
C ARG A 466 26.53 10.62 17.26
N SER A 467 25.34 10.16 17.64
CA SER A 467 24.09 10.79 17.24
C SER A 467 24.01 12.22 17.80
N PRO A 468 23.38 13.15 17.08
CA PRO A 468 23.14 14.50 17.58
C PRO A 468 22.29 14.49 18.86
N VAL A 469 22.32 15.60 19.61
CA VAL A 469 21.47 15.78 20.80
C VAL A 469 20.00 15.74 20.37
N LEU A 470 19.23 14.86 21.01
CA LEU A 470 17.78 14.83 20.90
C LEU A 470 17.19 15.86 21.86
N THR A 471 16.36 16.78 21.35
CA THR A 471 15.66 17.79 22.16
C THR A 471 14.16 17.55 22.07
N ALA A 472 13.61 16.87 23.07
CA ALA A 472 12.18 16.60 23.15
C ALA A 472 11.40 17.83 23.66
N THR A 473 10.14 17.93 23.27
CA THR A 473 9.22 18.96 23.79
C THR A 473 7.90 18.32 24.19
N LEU A 474 7.22 18.91 25.18
CA LEU A 474 5.87 18.54 25.62
C LEU A 474 5.11 19.81 26.00
N ARG A 475 3.91 20.00 25.43
CA ARG A 475 3.04 21.15 25.71
C ARG A 475 1.58 20.82 25.42
N PRO A 476 0.61 21.51 26.05
CA PRO A 476 -0.76 21.47 25.59
C PRO A 476 -0.92 22.22 24.26
N ALA A 477 -1.63 21.63 23.30
CA ALA A 477 -1.88 22.22 21.98
C ALA A 477 -2.61 23.58 22.08
N SER A 478 -3.50 23.71 23.06
CA SER A 478 -4.28 24.93 23.32
C SER A 478 -3.49 26.02 24.07
N GLY A 479 -2.28 25.71 24.55
CA GLY A 479 -1.47 26.61 25.39
C GLY A 479 -1.98 26.80 26.83
N ARG A 480 -3.05 26.10 27.23
CA ARG A 480 -3.58 26.10 28.61
C ARG A 480 -3.38 24.76 29.29
N ASN A 481 -3.26 24.80 30.62
CA ASN A 481 -3.01 23.62 31.47
C ASN A 481 -4.20 23.29 32.41
N GLU A 482 -5.34 23.94 32.22
CA GLU A 482 -6.55 23.77 33.03
C GLU A 482 -7.63 23.06 32.20
N LEU A 483 -8.24 22.03 32.78
CA LEU A 483 -9.40 21.32 32.24
C LEU A 483 -10.70 21.91 32.82
N CYS A 484 -11.59 22.35 31.94
CA CYS A 484 -12.96 22.65 32.31
C CYS A 484 -13.75 21.35 32.59
N PRO A 485 -14.83 21.40 33.40
CA PRO A 485 -15.62 20.22 33.69
C PRO A 485 -16.16 19.54 32.41
N GLY A 486 -15.82 18.27 32.20
CA GLY A 486 -16.23 17.48 31.03
C GLY A 486 -15.42 17.73 29.75
N GLU A 487 -14.38 18.57 29.81
CA GLU A 487 -13.50 18.87 28.69
C GLU A 487 -12.42 17.79 28.47
N ILE A 488 -11.87 17.75 27.26
CA ILE A 488 -10.65 17.01 26.91
C ILE A 488 -9.58 18.00 26.40
N LEU A 489 -8.31 17.72 26.68
CA LEU A 489 -7.17 18.54 26.27
C LEU A 489 -6.18 17.68 25.48
N LEU A 490 -5.64 18.22 24.39
CA LEU A 490 -4.59 17.55 23.60
C LEU A 490 -3.21 18.00 24.07
N LEU A 491 -2.36 17.04 24.43
CA LEU A 491 -0.94 17.24 24.64
C LEU A 491 -0.19 16.89 23.35
N GLU A 492 0.75 17.74 22.95
CA GLU A 492 1.63 17.57 21.79
C GLU A 492 3.07 17.37 22.26
N ALA A 493 3.74 16.40 21.66
CA ALA A 493 5.13 16.10 21.86
C ALA A 493 5.93 16.31 20.58
N GLY A 494 7.19 16.72 20.71
CA GLY A 494 8.11 16.96 19.59
C GLY A 494 9.50 16.39 19.85
N GLY A 495 10.35 16.42 18.83
CA GLY A 495 11.75 16.02 18.92
C GLY A 495 12.03 14.54 18.62
N GLY A 496 11.18 13.61 19.05
CA GLY A 496 11.32 12.16 18.79
C GLY A 496 10.49 11.61 17.63
N VAL A 497 10.67 10.32 17.33
CA VAL A 497 9.83 9.53 16.41
C VAL A 497 8.98 8.49 17.13
N ARG A 498 9.31 8.16 18.38
CA ARG A 498 8.53 7.28 19.27
C ARG A 498 8.45 7.90 20.65
N TYR A 499 7.35 7.67 21.35
CA TYR A 499 7.09 8.29 22.66
C TYR A 499 6.61 7.22 23.65
N GLN A 500 6.93 7.39 24.92
CA GLN A 500 6.34 6.62 26.02
C GLN A 500 5.76 7.60 27.03
N TRP A 501 4.43 7.68 27.08
CA TRP A 501 3.71 8.61 27.95
C TRP A 501 3.57 8.08 29.38
N GLN A 502 3.55 9.00 30.34
CA GLN A 502 3.36 8.75 31.76
C GLN A 502 2.38 9.76 32.36
N LYS A 503 1.61 9.31 33.35
CA LYS A 503 0.78 10.14 34.22
C LYS A 503 1.13 9.83 35.67
N ASP A 504 1.49 10.84 36.45
CA ASP A 504 1.83 10.71 37.87
C ASP A 504 2.88 9.61 38.12
N ASN A 505 3.94 9.59 37.29
CA ASN A 505 5.01 8.59 37.25
C ASN A 505 4.59 7.15 36.91
N GLN A 506 3.35 6.94 36.46
CA GLN A 506 2.88 5.65 35.96
C GLN A 506 2.82 5.65 34.44
N THR A 507 3.38 4.62 33.83
CA THR A 507 3.37 4.42 32.38
C THR A 507 1.95 4.25 31.87
N ILE A 508 1.62 4.96 30.80
CA ILE A 508 0.36 4.80 30.06
C ILE A 508 0.63 3.78 28.95
N PRO A 509 0.03 2.57 29.00
CA PRO A 509 0.26 1.54 27.99
C PRO A 509 -0.21 1.97 26.61
N GLU A 510 0.44 1.45 25.57
CA GLU A 510 -0.01 1.51 24.16
C GLU A 510 -0.09 2.92 23.52
N VAL A 511 0.42 3.96 24.17
CA VAL A 511 0.50 5.30 23.59
C VAL A 511 1.92 5.58 23.12
N SER A 512 2.13 5.51 21.80
CA SER A 512 3.43 5.81 21.16
C SER A 512 3.43 7.00 20.21
N ALA A 513 2.27 7.63 20.01
CA ALA A 513 2.12 8.78 19.13
C ALA A 513 2.68 10.07 19.74
N ALA A 514 2.98 11.04 18.88
CA ALA A 514 3.42 12.39 19.25
C ALA A 514 2.30 13.24 19.88
N SER A 515 1.12 12.69 20.11
CA SER A 515 0.01 13.38 20.74
C SER A 515 -0.77 12.46 21.66
N TYR A 516 -1.34 13.04 22.72
CA TYR A 516 -2.13 12.31 23.70
C TYR A 516 -3.26 13.18 24.27
N THR A 517 -4.48 12.64 24.27
CA THR A 517 -5.67 13.34 24.79
C THR A 517 -5.89 13.00 26.25
N VAL A 518 -6.06 14.02 27.09
CA VAL A 518 -6.25 13.90 28.54
C VAL A 518 -7.59 14.49 28.96
N ASN A 519 -8.23 13.86 29.94
CA ASN A 519 -9.52 14.30 30.51
C ASN A 519 -9.52 14.33 32.05
N VAL A 520 -8.36 14.11 32.67
CA VAL A 520 -8.17 14.08 34.11
C VAL A 520 -6.93 14.87 34.51
N ALA A 521 -6.99 15.50 35.68
CA ALA A 521 -5.84 16.17 36.28
C ALA A 521 -4.70 15.18 36.59
N GLY A 522 -3.48 15.70 36.57
CA GLY A 522 -2.27 14.93 36.85
C GLY A 522 -1.03 15.59 36.24
N THR A 523 0.13 15.04 36.58
CA THR A 523 1.40 15.41 35.99
C THR A 523 1.69 14.48 34.83
N TYR A 524 1.74 15.01 33.61
CA TYR A 524 2.05 14.25 32.40
C TYR A 524 3.50 14.47 32.01
N SER A 525 4.22 13.37 31.80
CA SER A 525 5.59 13.34 31.29
C SER A 525 5.67 12.34 30.14
N LEU A 526 6.78 12.38 29.42
CA LEU A 526 7.06 11.39 28.39
C LEU A 526 8.56 11.12 28.27
N THR A 527 8.89 9.98 27.70
CA THR A 527 10.21 9.72 27.12
C THR A 527 10.09 9.71 25.61
N ALA A 528 10.84 10.57 24.92
CA ALA A 528 10.92 10.57 23.46
C ALA A 528 12.15 9.78 23.00
N LEU A 529 12.03 9.01 21.91
CA LEU A 529 13.12 8.30 21.26
C LEU A 529 13.27 8.75 19.81
N ASP A 530 14.50 8.91 19.34
CA ASP A 530 14.82 9.11 17.92
C ASP A 530 14.87 7.78 17.13
N GLU A 531 15.12 7.87 15.82
CA GLU A 531 15.23 6.70 14.93
C GLU A 531 16.35 5.74 15.33
N ASN A 532 17.35 6.23 16.07
CA ASN A 532 18.51 5.48 16.51
C ASN A 532 18.39 4.96 17.96
N GLY A 533 17.25 5.17 18.62
CA GLY A 533 16.98 4.74 19.99
C GLY A 533 17.58 5.65 21.08
N CYS A 534 18.08 6.83 20.75
CA CYS A 534 18.50 7.82 21.73
C CYS A 534 17.29 8.49 22.36
N MET A 535 17.34 8.73 23.68
CA MET A 535 16.20 9.21 24.45
C MET A 535 16.41 10.58 25.09
N ASP A 536 15.32 11.34 25.20
CA ASP A 536 15.24 12.59 25.97
C ASP A 536 13.90 12.69 26.72
N VAL A 537 13.91 13.40 27.84
CA VAL A 537 12.75 13.58 28.73
C VAL A 537 12.53 15.09 28.92
N PRO A 538 11.51 15.69 28.30
CA PRO A 538 11.23 17.11 28.47
C PRO A 538 10.66 17.38 29.88
N PRO A 539 10.64 18.65 30.33
CA PRO A 539 9.94 19.03 31.55
C PRO A 539 8.47 18.57 31.54
N PRO A 540 7.92 18.07 32.66
CA PRO A 540 6.55 17.58 32.71
C PRO A 540 5.54 18.72 32.61
N VAL A 541 4.34 18.40 32.12
CA VAL A 541 3.19 19.30 32.08
C VAL A 541 2.20 18.91 33.18
N VAL A 542 1.92 19.83 34.09
CA VAL A 542 0.90 19.65 35.13
C VAL A 542 -0.44 20.12 34.60
N ILE A 543 -1.42 19.23 34.57
CA ILE A 543 -2.80 19.53 34.21
C ILE A 543 -3.65 19.58 35.48
N SER A 544 -4.33 20.70 35.70
CA SER A 544 -5.31 20.87 36.79
C SER A 544 -6.73 20.75 36.24
N ALA A 545 -7.66 20.25 37.07
CA ALA A 545 -9.08 20.20 36.72
C ALA A 545 -9.86 21.17 37.62
N LEU A 546 -10.70 21.99 37.01
CA LEU A 546 -11.62 22.85 37.75
C LEU A 546 -12.74 21.99 38.38
N PRO A 547 -13.20 22.33 39.60
CA PRO A 547 -14.27 21.57 40.25
C PRO A 547 -15.57 21.63 39.44
N SER A 548 -16.30 20.52 39.39
CA SER A 548 -17.64 20.50 38.80
C SER A 548 -18.60 21.37 39.60
N MET A 549 -19.43 22.16 38.93
CA MET A 549 -20.42 23.02 39.56
C MET A 549 -21.83 22.66 39.13
N THR A 550 -22.78 22.71 40.07
CA THR A 550 -24.21 22.54 39.80
C THR A 550 -24.85 23.91 39.70
N VAL A 551 -25.53 24.19 38.59
CA VAL A 551 -26.27 25.45 38.40
C VAL A 551 -27.75 25.20 38.63
N THR A 552 -28.38 26.03 39.45
CA THR A 552 -29.83 26.01 39.69
C THR A 552 -30.43 27.39 39.43
N MET A 553 -31.73 27.40 39.15
CA MET A 553 -32.54 28.60 39.00
C MET A 553 -33.85 28.39 39.74
N ASP A 554 -34.31 29.38 40.49
CA ASP A 554 -35.55 29.28 41.27
C ASP A 554 -36.78 29.26 40.37
N SER A 555 -37.85 28.61 40.82
CA SER A 555 -39.11 28.58 40.08
C SER A 555 -39.73 29.99 40.00
N VAL A 556 -40.23 30.34 38.81
CA VAL A 556 -40.94 31.60 38.58
C VAL A 556 -42.43 31.41 38.90
N PRO A 557 -43.05 32.26 39.75
CA PRO A 557 -44.49 32.20 39.99
C PRO A 557 -45.31 32.48 38.73
N ARG A 558 -46.57 32.06 38.73
CA ARG A 558 -47.51 32.42 37.66
C ARG A 558 -47.89 33.90 37.80
N LEU A 559 -47.90 34.64 36.69
CA LEU A 559 -48.14 36.08 36.66
C LEU A 559 -49.38 36.40 35.80
N CYS A 560 -50.13 37.42 36.19
CA CYS A 560 -51.42 37.79 35.61
C CYS A 560 -51.34 39.07 34.78
N GLY A 561 -51.62 38.94 33.49
CA GLY A 561 -51.62 40.03 32.51
C GLY A 561 -50.22 40.55 32.15
N SER A 562 -50.19 41.45 31.16
CA SER A 562 -49.02 42.22 30.76
C SER A 562 -48.82 43.49 31.60
N HIS A 563 -49.44 43.56 32.78
CA HIS A 563 -49.31 44.68 33.72
C HIS A 563 -48.77 44.24 35.09
N ALA A 564 -48.42 42.97 35.24
CA ALA A 564 -47.74 42.47 36.42
C ALA A 564 -46.33 43.11 36.52
N THR A 565 -45.94 43.46 37.75
CA THR A 565 -44.62 44.01 38.04
C THR A 565 -43.53 43.02 37.68
N ALA A 566 -42.37 43.53 37.27
CA ALA A 566 -41.21 42.69 37.02
C ALA A 566 -40.76 42.02 38.32
N ILE A 567 -40.38 40.74 38.24
CA ILE A 567 -39.92 39.94 39.38
C ILE A 567 -38.41 39.73 39.31
N GLN A 568 -37.77 39.63 40.48
CA GLN A 568 -36.36 39.27 40.59
C GLN A 568 -36.18 37.78 40.28
N LEU A 569 -35.23 37.47 39.40
CA LEU A 569 -34.76 36.10 39.17
C LEU A 569 -33.59 35.79 40.11
N THR A 570 -33.59 34.56 40.61
CA THR A 570 -32.56 34.04 41.51
C THR A 570 -32.00 32.75 40.96
N GLY A 571 -30.67 32.62 41.01
CA GLY A 571 -29.92 31.50 40.49
C GLY A 571 -28.68 31.27 41.34
N SER A 572 -28.24 30.02 41.40
CA SER A 572 -27.09 29.60 42.20
C SER A 572 -26.12 28.80 41.32
N PRO A 573 -24.80 28.97 41.46
CA PRO A 573 -24.11 29.97 42.29
C PRO A 573 -24.25 31.40 41.74
N ALA A 574 -23.87 32.42 42.53
CA ALA A 574 -23.96 33.83 42.13
C ALA A 574 -22.98 34.19 40.99
N GLY A 575 -23.26 35.27 40.24
CA GLY A 575 -22.40 35.78 39.16
C GLY A 575 -22.73 35.27 37.76
N GLY A 576 -23.81 34.51 37.59
CA GLY A 576 -24.32 34.10 36.28
C GLY A 576 -25.16 35.16 35.59
N ILE A 577 -25.52 34.86 34.34
CA ILE A 577 -26.30 35.73 33.46
C ILE A 577 -27.66 35.07 33.20
N PHE A 578 -28.74 35.81 33.45
CA PHE A 578 -30.08 35.40 33.03
C PHE A 578 -30.34 35.83 31.58
N SER A 579 -31.04 34.98 30.83
CA SER A 579 -31.48 35.28 29.47
C SER A 579 -32.82 34.61 29.14
N GLY A 580 -33.56 35.17 28.18
CA GLY A 580 -34.86 34.69 27.73
C GLY A 580 -35.83 35.84 27.44
N PRO A 581 -37.00 35.56 26.84
CA PRO A 581 -38.02 36.58 26.59
C PRO A 581 -38.43 37.30 27.88
N GLY A 582 -38.48 38.63 27.84
CA GLY A 582 -38.83 39.48 28.99
C GLY A 582 -37.78 39.59 30.09
N VAL A 583 -36.58 39.02 29.94
CA VAL A 583 -35.50 39.17 30.92
C VAL A 583 -34.68 40.42 30.64
N THR A 584 -34.42 41.23 31.66
CA THR A 584 -33.49 42.37 31.60
C THR A 584 -32.66 42.41 32.87
N GLY A 585 -31.35 42.23 32.74
CA GLY A 585 -30.46 42.05 33.89
C GLY A 585 -30.87 40.82 34.71
N THR A 586 -31.24 41.04 35.97
CA THR A 586 -31.70 39.99 36.89
C THR A 586 -33.22 40.01 37.10
N MET A 587 -33.97 40.74 36.26
CA MET A 587 -35.42 40.87 36.35
C MET A 587 -36.13 40.16 35.19
N PHE A 588 -37.28 39.57 35.47
CA PHE A 588 -38.24 39.10 34.45
C PHE A 588 -39.46 40.01 34.42
N SER A 589 -39.73 40.62 33.28
CA SER A 589 -40.89 41.48 33.02
C SER A 589 -41.96 40.74 32.22
N PRO A 590 -43.14 40.48 32.82
CA PRO A 590 -44.28 39.90 32.11
C PRO A 590 -44.78 40.76 30.95
N VAL A 591 -44.61 42.08 31.07
CA VAL A 591 -44.98 43.06 30.04
C VAL A 591 -44.15 42.84 28.77
N LEU A 592 -42.84 42.69 28.93
CA LEU A 592 -41.92 42.48 27.83
C LEU A 592 -41.98 41.05 27.28
N ALA A 593 -42.27 40.06 28.13
CA ALA A 593 -42.42 38.67 27.70
C ALA A 593 -43.72 38.46 26.92
N GLY A 594 -44.79 39.15 27.28
CA GLY A 594 -46.14 38.93 26.75
C GLY A 594 -46.81 37.67 27.33
N VAL A 595 -48.11 37.51 27.07
CA VAL A 595 -48.88 36.33 27.51
C VAL A 595 -48.33 35.07 26.84
N GLY A 596 -48.02 34.05 27.63
CA GLY A 596 -47.46 32.79 27.14
C GLY A 596 -46.51 32.09 28.11
N ARG A 597 -45.88 31.02 27.61
CA ARG A 597 -44.86 30.23 28.31
C ARG A 597 -43.48 30.63 27.80
N HIS A 598 -42.60 31.07 28.70
CA HIS A 598 -41.29 31.60 28.35
C HIS A 598 -40.19 30.79 29.04
N VAL A 599 -39.27 30.22 28.27
CA VAL A 599 -38.10 29.52 28.82
C VAL A 599 -37.03 30.54 29.16
N LEU A 600 -36.67 30.58 30.43
CA LEU A 600 -35.61 31.42 30.97
C LEU A 600 -34.40 30.55 31.27
N THR A 601 -33.21 31.08 31.01
CA THR A 601 -31.93 30.38 31.22
C THR A 601 -31.05 31.18 32.16
N TYR A 602 -30.46 30.52 33.16
CA TYR A 602 -29.40 31.05 34.00
C TYR A 602 -28.09 30.34 33.65
N ALA A 603 -27.07 31.09 33.27
CA ALA A 603 -25.80 30.56 32.77
C ALA A 603 -24.62 31.06 33.63
N VAL A 604 -23.79 30.15 34.14
CA VAL A 604 -22.61 30.48 34.93
C VAL A 604 -21.38 29.80 34.34
N LYS A 605 -20.27 30.53 34.22
CA LYS A 605 -18.97 29.97 33.80
C LYS A 605 -18.12 29.64 35.03
N ALA A 606 -17.52 28.45 35.04
CA ALA A 606 -16.56 28.06 36.08
C ALA A 606 -15.25 28.89 36.02
N ALA A 607 -14.83 29.28 34.81
CA ALA A 607 -13.72 30.18 34.52
C ALA A 607 -13.94 30.87 33.15
N PRO A 608 -13.27 32.00 32.83
CA PRO A 608 -13.49 32.74 31.58
C PRO A 608 -13.42 31.89 30.30
N GLN A 609 -12.47 30.94 30.28
CA GLN A 609 -12.19 30.02 29.18
C GLN A 609 -13.17 28.84 29.07
N CYS A 610 -14.01 28.60 30.08
CA CYS A 610 -14.95 27.48 30.09
C CYS A 610 -16.30 27.86 29.47
N ASP A 611 -16.94 26.85 28.89
CA ASP A 611 -18.33 26.95 28.48
C ASP A 611 -19.26 27.10 29.70
N PRO A 612 -20.35 27.89 29.58
CA PRO A 612 -21.26 28.10 30.69
C PRO A 612 -22.13 26.88 30.97
N VAL A 613 -22.24 26.52 32.24
CA VAL A 613 -23.23 25.55 32.73
C VAL A 613 -24.57 26.27 32.90
N LYS A 614 -25.67 25.65 32.45
CA LYS A 614 -26.99 26.29 32.34
C LYS A 614 -28.04 25.59 33.20
N ALA A 615 -28.90 26.38 33.84
CA ALA A 615 -30.18 25.94 34.40
C ALA A 615 -31.33 26.63 33.68
N GLN A 616 -32.47 25.93 33.52
CA GLN A 616 -33.64 26.47 32.86
C GLN A 616 -34.92 26.37 33.71
N ARG A 617 -35.79 27.37 33.56
CA ARG A 617 -37.13 27.43 34.16
C ARG A 617 -38.12 28.02 33.18
N THR A 618 -39.39 27.65 33.31
CA THR A 618 -40.47 28.22 32.49
C THR A 618 -41.27 29.22 33.31
N ALA A 619 -41.29 30.47 32.87
CA ALA A 619 -42.20 31.49 33.36
C ALA A 619 -43.54 31.41 32.61
N ILE A 620 -44.65 31.58 33.31
CA ILE A 620 -46.01 31.54 32.72
C ILE A 620 -46.69 32.87 32.99
N VAL A 621 -46.93 33.63 31.93
CA VAL A 621 -47.69 34.89 31.94
C VAL A 621 -49.08 34.60 31.37
N SER A 622 -50.10 34.72 32.21
CA SER A 622 -51.48 34.37 31.88
C SER A 622 -52.26 35.62 31.46
N PRO A 623 -53.29 35.53 30.60
CA PRO A 623 -54.12 36.69 30.27
C PRO A 623 -54.84 37.23 31.51
N GLY A 624 -54.95 38.55 31.62
CA GLY A 624 -55.74 39.20 32.67
C GLY A 624 -57.24 39.00 32.44
N VAL A 625 -58.01 38.83 33.52
CA VAL A 625 -59.48 38.76 33.43
C VAL A 625 -60.03 40.17 33.28
N THR A 626 -60.99 40.36 32.38
CA THR A 626 -61.72 41.63 32.19
C THR A 626 -63.21 41.40 32.40
N ILE A 627 -63.86 42.36 33.05
CA ILE A 627 -65.33 42.46 33.13
C ILE A 627 -65.66 43.79 32.46
N ASP A 628 -66.57 43.75 31.49
CA ASP A 628 -67.18 44.94 30.89
C ASP A 628 -68.68 44.86 31.11
N PHE A 629 -69.20 45.81 31.89
CA PHE A 629 -70.58 45.82 32.34
C PHE A 629 -71.08 47.26 32.55
N PRO A 630 -72.36 47.58 32.28
CA PRO A 630 -72.86 48.94 32.48
C PRO A 630 -72.85 49.31 33.96
N ASP A 631 -72.48 50.56 34.26
CA ASP A 631 -72.53 51.10 35.63
C ASP A 631 -73.96 51.12 36.19
N THR A 632 -74.98 51.27 35.34
CA THR A 632 -76.39 51.37 35.75
C THR A 632 -77.35 50.71 34.75
N VAL A 633 -78.34 49.98 35.28
CA VAL A 633 -79.47 49.40 34.52
C VAL A 633 -80.79 49.89 35.11
N ILE A 634 -81.66 50.45 34.27
CA ILE A 634 -82.98 50.97 34.70
C ILE A 634 -84.07 49.97 34.32
N LEU A 635 -84.88 49.58 35.29
CA LEU A 635 -86.02 48.68 35.13
C LEU A 635 -87.34 49.43 35.37
N PHE A 636 -88.38 49.06 34.64
CA PHE A 636 -89.75 49.56 34.83
C PHE A 636 -90.70 48.48 35.36
N SER A 637 -90.16 47.30 35.70
CA SER A 637 -90.87 46.21 36.36
C SER A 637 -89.91 45.49 37.32
N THR A 638 -90.47 44.85 38.35
CA THR A 638 -89.68 44.12 39.36
C THR A 638 -89.61 42.62 39.10
N SER A 639 -90.27 42.08 38.08
CA SER A 639 -90.54 40.65 37.95
C SER A 639 -89.30 39.81 37.59
N ARG A 640 -88.68 40.03 36.42
CA ARG A 640 -87.47 39.32 35.96
C ARG A 640 -86.59 40.12 35.01
N PHE A 641 -85.26 40.02 35.14
CA PHE A 641 -84.27 40.62 34.23
C PHE A 641 -82.94 39.85 34.25
N ARG A 642 -82.24 39.66 33.13
CA ARG A 642 -80.94 38.94 33.10
C ARG A 642 -79.76 39.92 33.09
N LEU A 643 -78.77 39.69 33.95
CA LEU A 643 -77.50 40.43 33.94
C LEU A 643 -76.54 39.78 32.94
N GLU A 644 -76.05 40.56 31.97
CA GLU A 644 -75.23 40.06 30.85
C GLU A 644 -73.88 40.81 30.73
N PRO A 645 -72.94 40.65 31.68
CA PRO A 645 -71.58 41.21 31.53
C PRO A 645 -70.79 40.50 30.42
N VAL A 646 -69.92 41.25 29.75
CA VAL A 646 -68.95 40.72 28.80
C VAL A 646 -67.68 40.36 29.57
N ILE A 647 -67.34 39.08 29.59
CA ILE A 647 -66.19 38.55 30.34
C ILE A 647 -65.06 38.15 29.39
N GLY A 648 -63.87 38.68 29.63
CA GLY A 648 -62.65 38.34 28.90
C GLY A 648 -61.60 37.61 29.76
N GLY A 649 -60.50 37.19 29.14
CA GLY A 649 -59.36 36.60 29.86
C GLY A 649 -59.54 35.16 30.36
N GLY A 650 -60.54 34.45 29.81
CA GLY A 650 -60.78 33.02 30.10
C GLY A 650 -61.26 32.72 31.52
N ALA A 651 -61.98 33.66 32.15
CA ALA A 651 -62.55 33.41 33.47
C ALA A 651 -63.56 32.26 33.43
N ASN A 652 -63.43 31.37 34.41
CA ASN A 652 -64.24 30.16 34.55
C ASN A 652 -64.85 30.02 35.97
N TRP A 653 -64.59 30.99 36.84
CA TRP A 653 -65.14 31.09 38.19
C TRP A 653 -65.72 32.48 38.39
N PHE A 654 -66.91 32.55 38.98
CA PHE A 654 -67.69 33.78 39.14
C PHE A 654 -68.29 33.86 40.54
N GLN A 655 -68.40 35.06 41.09
CA GLN A 655 -69.09 35.30 42.36
C GLN A 655 -69.69 36.71 42.41
N TRP A 656 -71.01 36.78 42.57
CA TRP A 656 -71.78 38.01 42.75
C TRP A 656 -72.06 38.28 44.23
N GLN A 657 -72.08 39.57 44.62
CA GLN A 657 -72.48 40.03 45.95
C GLN A 657 -73.25 41.37 45.88
N PRO A 658 -74.37 41.54 46.62
CA PRO A 658 -75.07 40.51 47.40
C PRO A 658 -75.76 39.47 46.50
N ALA A 659 -76.09 38.30 47.03
CA ALA A 659 -76.81 37.26 46.29
C ALA A 659 -78.34 37.49 46.23
N THR A 660 -78.84 38.47 46.98
CA THR A 660 -80.27 38.77 47.10
C THR A 660 -80.89 39.05 45.73
N TYR A 661 -82.09 38.51 45.47
CA TYR A 661 -82.81 38.62 44.20
C TYR A 661 -82.13 38.00 42.97
N LEU A 662 -80.91 37.47 43.07
CA LEU A 662 -80.27 36.72 41.99
C LEU A 662 -80.71 35.25 41.99
N SER A 663 -80.88 34.68 40.80
CA SER A 663 -81.17 33.26 40.63
C SER A 663 -80.02 32.38 41.12
N ARG A 664 -78.78 32.81 40.86
CA ARG A 664 -77.52 32.21 41.33
C ARG A 664 -76.44 33.28 41.42
N ALA A 665 -75.61 33.22 42.46
CA ALA A 665 -74.51 34.17 42.62
C ALA A 665 -73.18 33.66 42.04
N ASP A 666 -73.09 32.41 41.59
CA ASP A 666 -71.83 31.75 41.21
C ASP A 666 -71.68 31.52 39.69
N ILE A 667 -72.47 32.24 38.89
CA ILE A 667 -72.49 32.14 37.42
C ILE A 667 -72.25 33.50 36.78
N GLY A 668 -71.69 33.52 35.56
CA GLY A 668 -71.37 34.77 34.87
C GLY A 668 -72.60 35.64 34.52
N GLN A 669 -73.75 35.03 34.22
CA GLN A 669 -74.96 35.72 33.78
C GLN A 669 -76.19 35.29 34.58
N PRO A 670 -76.41 35.84 35.79
CA PRO A 670 -77.56 35.51 36.62
C PRO A 670 -78.83 36.27 36.23
N GLU A 671 -79.98 35.82 36.72
CA GLU A 671 -81.27 36.51 36.56
C GLU A 671 -81.68 37.18 37.87
N LEU A 672 -82.09 38.44 37.80
CA LEU A 672 -82.83 39.15 38.85
C LEU A 672 -84.28 38.65 38.87
N VAL A 673 -84.79 38.36 40.05
CA VAL A 673 -86.16 37.90 40.29
C VAL A 673 -86.75 38.69 41.47
N ASN A 674 -87.88 39.37 41.25
CA ASN A 674 -88.60 40.14 42.27
C ASN A 674 -87.73 41.18 43.00
N ILE A 675 -86.97 41.99 42.24
CA ILE A 675 -86.07 42.99 42.82
C ILE A 675 -86.86 44.08 43.60
N ASN A 676 -86.26 44.60 44.68
CA ASN A 676 -86.78 45.73 45.43
C ASN A 676 -87.01 46.96 44.51
N PRO A 677 -88.18 47.63 44.57
CA PRO A 677 -88.42 48.92 43.92
C PRO A 677 -87.35 50.01 44.19
N ASP A 678 -86.64 49.97 45.32
CA ASP A 678 -85.58 50.94 45.61
C ASP A 678 -84.27 50.69 44.82
N GLY A 679 -84.19 49.60 44.07
CA GLY A 679 -82.99 49.20 43.34
C GLY A 679 -81.95 48.45 44.20
N MET A 680 -80.82 48.07 43.59
CA MET A 680 -79.71 47.38 44.27
C MET A 680 -78.41 47.47 43.47
N THR A 681 -77.27 47.58 44.16
CA THR A 681 -75.94 47.46 43.54
C THR A 681 -75.37 46.06 43.75
N TYR A 682 -74.83 45.46 42.68
CA TYR A 682 -74.15 44.17 42.70
C TYR A 682 -72.68 44.31 42.31
N GLN A 683 -71.79 43.55 42.94
CA GLN A 683 -70.39 43.37 42.56
C GLN A 683 -70.18 41.96 42.01
N LEU A 684 -69.56 41.83 40.84
CA LEU A 684 -69.09 40.57 40.28
C LEU A 684 -67.58 40.44 40.48
N GLU A 685 -67.12 39.32 41.01
CA GLU A 685 -65.73 38.85 40.92
C GLU A 685 -65.63 37.71 39.90
N ALA A 686 -64.70 37.81 38.94
CA ALA A 686 -64.43 36.79 37.95
C ALA A 686 -62.96 36.34 38.04
N ARG A 687 -62.71 35.02 37.95
CA ARG A 687 -61.37 34.43 38.05
C ARG A 687 -61.13 33.35 36.99
N ASN A 688 -59.89 33.21 36.49
CA ASN A 688 -59.48 32.16 35.55
C ASN A 688 -58.68 31.03 36.22
N GLU A 689 -58.43 29.94 35.46
CA GLU A 689 -57.70 28.74 35.93
C GLU A 689 -56.25 29.02 36.35
N TYR A 690 -55.67 30.13 35.89
CA TYR A 690 -54.30 30.55 36.24
C TYR A 690 -54.24 31.34 37.54
N GLY A 691 -55.40 31.62 38.13
CA GLY A 691 -55.54 32.30 39.41
C GLY A 691 -55.77 33.81 39.31
N CYS A 692 -55.84 34.38 38.11
CA CYS A 692 -56.04 35.81 37.88
C CYS A 692 -57.50 36.19 38.09
N SER A 693 -57.76 37.25 38.85
CA SER A 693 -59.11 37.72 39.17
C SER A 693 -59.28 39.21 39.00
N THR A 694 -60.51 39.65 38.69
CA THR A 694 -60.92 41.06 38.66
C THR A 694 -62.33 41.21 39.25
N ARG A 695 -62.70 42.44 39.59
CA ARG A 695 -64.02 42.77 40.14
C ARG A 695 -64.62 43.99 39.45
N ASP A 696 -65.93 44.01 39.33
CA ASP A 696 -66.68 45.15 38.79
C ASP A 696 -68.09 45.25 39.41
N THR A 697 -68.78 46.39 39.25
CA THR A 697 -70.08 46.66 39.89
C THR A 697 -71.15 47.19 38.95
N VAL A 698 -72.42 46.87 39.20
CA VAL A 698 -73.59 47.45 38.51
C VAL A 698 -74.62 47.94 39.52
N THR A 699 -75.30 49.05 39.23
CA THR A 699 -76.46 49.52 40.01
C THR A 699 -77.77 49.36 39.24
N ILE A 700 -78.74 48.70 39.84
CA ILE A 700 -80.09 48.51 39.29
C ILE A 700 -81.03 49.56 39.90
N ILE A 701 -81.78 50.29 39.08
CA ILE A 701 -82.75 51.32 39.50
C ILE A 701 -84.14 50.95 38.97
N VAL A 702 -85.20 51.05 39.79
CA VAL A 702 -86.60 50.80 39.35
C VAL A 702 -87.42 52.09 39.37
N ARG A 703 -88.24 52.39 38.33
CA ARG A 703 -89.08 53.61 38.26
C ARG A 703 -90.60 53.32 38.08
N PRO A 704 -91.51 53.98 38.84
CA PRO A 704 -92.98 53.81 38.73
C PRO A 704 -93.65 54.65 37.60
N ILE A 705 -94.98 54.47 37.39
CA ILE A 705 -95.81 55.26 36.44
C ILE A 705 -95.80 56.75 36.82
N TRP A 706 -95.65 57.65 35.85
CA TRP A 706 -95.73 59.10 36.03
C TRP A 706 -97.06 59.66 35.50
N VAL A 707 -97.68 60.56 36.27
CA VAL A 707 -99.01 61.14 35.99
C VAL A 707 -98.92 62.67 35.89
N PRO A 708 -99.02 63.27 34.69
CA PRO A 708 -99.03 64.72 34.53
C PRO A 708 -100.28 65.37 35.14
N ASP A 709 -100.17 66.61 35.60
CA ASP A 709 -101.20 67.37 36.30
C ASP A 709 -102.04 68.27 35.38
N ALA A 710 -101.64 68.48 34.13
CA ALA A 710 -102.39 69.24 33.13
C ALA A 710 -102.10 68.78 31.69
N PHE A 711 -103.02 69.10 30.77
CA PHE A 711 -102.81 68.98 29.32
C PHE A 711 -103.66 70.05 28.58
N SER A 712 -103.32 70.32 27.32
CA SER A 712 -103.87 71.44 26.56
C SER A 712 -104.48 71.00 25.23
N PRO A 713 -105.77 70.62 25.20
CA PRO A 713 -106.43 70.14 23.98
C PRO A 713 -106.83 71.31 23.05
N ASN A 714 -105.83 71.94 22.43
CA ASN A 714 -105.96 73.10 21.52
C ASN A 714 -105.68 72.74 20.04
N LYS A 715 -105.34 71.47 19.76
CA LYS A 715 -105.01 70.89 18.45
C LYS A 715 -103.70 71.40 17.84
N ASP A 716 -102.71 71.76 18.66
CA ASP A 716 -101.38 72.17 18.20
C ASP A 716 -100.38 71.01 18.03
N GLY A 717 -100.78 69.79 18.40
CA GLY A 717 -99.99 68.56 18.35
C GLY A 717 -99.21 68.26 19.63
N VAL A 718 -99.26 69.13 20.65
CA VAL A 718 -98.50 69.02 21.89
C VAL A 718 -99.43 68.97 23.09
N ASN A 719 -99.36 67.88 23.87
CA ASN A 719 -100.22 67.67 25.04
C ASN A 719 -101.72 67.83 24.72
N ASP A 720 -102.14 67.51 23.50
CA ASP A 720 -103.55 67.51 23.08
C ASP A 720 -104.36 66.42 23.77
N VAL A 721 -103.67 65.40 24.28
CA VAL A 721 -104.23 64.31 25.08
C VAL A 721 -103.38 64.08 26.32
N TRP A 722 -103.98 63.51 27.35
CA TRP A 722 -103.30 63.29 28.64
C TRP A 722 -102.47 62.00 28.64
N VAL A 723 -101.16 62.07 28.36
CA VAL A 723 -100.28 60.89 28.28
C VAL A 723 -99.74 60.48 29.66
N LEU A 724 -99.65 59.17 29.96
CA LEU A 724 -99.15 58.61 31.24
C LEU A 724 -97.88 57.75 31.04
N PRO A 725 -96.65 58.32 31.08
CA PRO A 725 -95.42 57.55 30.92
C PRO A 725 -95.23 56.44 31.96
N GLY A 726 -94.80 55.26 31.49
CA GLY A 726 -94.65 54.06 32.32
C GLY A 726 -95.92 53.21 32.48
N ILE A 727 -97.08 53.70 32.04
CA ILE A 727 -98.34 52.93 32.11
C ILE A 727 -98.33 51.69 31.20
N ALA A 728 -97.51 51.68 30.14
CA ALA A 728 -97.39 50.54 29.22
C ALA A 728 -96.88 49.27 29.92
N SER A 729 -96.14 49.40 31.04
CA SER A 729 -95.74 48.28 31.89
C SER A 729 -96.94 47.63 32.63
N PHE A 730 -98.12 48.25 32.58
CA PHE A 730 -99.36 47.84 33.21
C PHE A 730 -100.48 47.77 32.15
N PRO A 731 -100.47 46.74 31.29
CA PRO A 731 -101.36 46.66 30.12
C PRO A 731 -102.86 46.60 30.48
N GLU A 732 -103.18 46.29 31.74
CA GLU A 732 -104.53 46.14 32.27
C GLU A 732 -104.97 47.37 33.11
N ALA A 733 -104.19 48.46 33.10
CA ALA A 733 -104.46 49.64 33.91
C ALA A 733 -105.78 50.33 33.51
N GLU A 734 -106.58 50.72 34.51
CA GLU A 734 -107.87 51.38 34.33
C GLU A 734 -107.74 52.87 34.68
N VAL A 735 -108.15 53.78 33.79
CA VAL A 735 -108.11 55.24 34.01
C VAL A 735 -109.51 55.84 33.92
N LYS A 736 -109.92 56.62 34.92
CA LYS A 736 -111.21 57.32 35.00
C LYS A 736 -111.01 58.80 35.26
N VAL A 737 -111.77 59.67 34.58
CA VAL A 737 -111.83 61.12 34.80
C VAL A 737 -113.27 61.56 35.03
N PHE A 738 -113.50 62.51 35.95
CA PHE A 738 -114.82 62.90 36.45
C PHE A 738 -115.08 64.41 36.28
N ASN A 739 -116.35 64.83 36.12
CA ASN A 739 -116.75 66.24 36.19
C ASN A 739 -116.97 66.73 37.63
N ARG A 740 -117.28 68.02 37.82
CA ARG A 740 -117.50 68.64 39.14
C ARG A 740 -118.66 68.05 39.96
N TRP A 741 -119.56 67.31 39.32
CA TRP A 741 -120.71 66.65 39.94
C TRP A 741 -120.45 65.17 40.23
N GLY A 742 -119.23 64.67 39.97
CA GLY A 742 -118.85 63.28 40.18
C GLY A 742 -119.26 62.32 39.06
N THR A 743 -119.74 62.82 37.92
CA THR A 743 -120.05 62.00 36.74
C THR A 743 -118.76 61.63 36.02
N ILE A 744 -118.61 60.36 35.63
CA ILE A 744 -117.50 59.91 34.79
C ILE A 744 -117.66 60.53 33.40
N ILE A 745 -116.63 61.26 32.97
CA ILE A 745 -116.56 61.88 31.63
C ILE A 745 -115.53 61.22 30.73
N TYR A 746 -114.65 60.38 31.29
CA TYR A 746 -113.78 59.50 30.51
C TYR A 746 -113.47 58.24 31.31
N TRP A 747 -113.44 57.10 30.63
CA TRP A 747 -113.08 55.82 31.22
C TRP A 747 -112.39 54.94 30.17
N SER A 748 -111.19 54.44 30.49
CA SER A 748 -110.41 53.59 29.59
C SER A 748 -110.77 52.10 29.68
N ASP A 749 -111.59 51.69 30.66
CA ASP A 749 -111.95 50.30 31.01
C ASP A 749 -110.75 49.39 31.26
N LYS A 750 -110.09 48.94 30.20
CA LYS A 750 -109.01 47.97 30.22
C LYS A 750 -107.81 48.45 29.38
N GLY A 751 -106.80 48.96 30.08
CA GLY A 751 -105.62 49.59 29.47
C GLY A 751 -105.87 51.06 29.10
N TYR A 752 -104.79 51.82 28.92
CA TYR A 752 -104.84 53.25 28.58
C TYR A 752 -104.34 53.50 27.15
N THR A 753 -105.05 52.95 26.17
CA THR A 753 -104.64 52.96 24.74
C THR A 753 -105.12 54.19 23.98
N GLN A 754 -106.26 54.77 24.37
CA GLN A 754 -106.78 56.04 23.84
C GLN A 754 -106.76 57.10 24.93
N PRO A 755 -105.74 57.96 25.00
CA PRO A 755 -105.62 58.90 26.11
C PRO A 755 -106.76 59.92 26.15
N PHE A 756 -107.11 60.42 27.35
CA PHE A 756 -108.17 61.41 27.52
C PHE A 756 -107.85 62.70 26.77
N ASP A 757 -108.76 63.16 25.90
CA ASP A 757 -108.57 64.26 24.95
C ASP A 757 -109.27 65.57 25.36
N GLY A 758 -109.98 65.57 26.49
CA GLY A 758 -110.65 66.75 27.02
C GLY A 758 -112.00 67.07 26.35
N TYR A 759 -112.61 66.10 25.67
CA TYR A 759 -113.98 66.19 25.15
C TYR A 759 -114.90 65.20 25.89
N PHE A 760 -116.19 65.55 26.01
CA PHE A 760 -117.22 64.65 26.52
C PHE A 760 -118.44 64.71 25.60
N GLU A 761 -118.88 63.54 25.09
CA GLU A 761 -119.95 63.42 24.10
C GLU A 761 -119.78 64.34 22.87
N GLY A 762 -118.53 64.54 22.45
CA GLY A 762 -118.16 65.40 21.32
C GLY A 762 -118.16 66.90 21.63
N VAL A 763 -118.53 67.31 22.85
CA VAL A 763 -118.48 68.70 23.31
C VAL A 763 -117.19 68.96 24.07
N ALA A 764 -116.57 70.10 23.77
CA ALA A 764 -115.32 70.52 24.37
C ALA A 764 -115.57 70.91 25.85
N LEU A 765 -114.99 70.17 26.80
CA LEU A 765 -115.15 70.43 28.24
C LEU A 765 -114.58 71.80 28.66
N GLU A 766 -115.16 72.48 29.64
CA GLU A 766 -114.66 73.80 30.08
C GLU A 766 -113.23 73.70 30.65
N PRO A 767 -112.37 74.71 30.44
CA PRO A 767 -111.08 74.79 31.12
C PRO A 767 -111.24 74.74 32.63
N GLY A 768 -110.41 73.94 33.29
CA GLY A 768 -110.49 73.73 34.73
C GLY A 768 -110.01 72.34 35.18
N PRO A 769 -110.01 72.07 36.49
CA PRO A 769 -109.56 70.82 37.07
C PRO A 769 -110.63 69.72 36.98
N TYR A 770 -110.20 68.52 36.61
CA TYR A 770 -111.01 67.30 36.54
C TYR A 770 -110.39 66.21 37.42
N PRO A 771 -111.12 65.70 38.43
CA PRO A 771 -110.62 64.59 39.24
C PRO A 771 -110.38 63.33 38.39
N TYR A 772 -109.33 62.56 38.71
CA TYR A 772 -109.05 61.26 38.10
C TYR A 772 -108.81 60.16 39.14
N VAL A 773 -109.00 58.92 38.70
CA VAL A 773 -108.57 57.69 39.39
C VAL A 773 -107.87 56.79 38.37
N ILE A 774 -106.64 56.38 38.66
CA ILE A 774 -105.87 55.40 37.88
C ILE A 774 -105.65 54.16 38.75
N ARG A 775 -106.05 53.00 38.27
CA ARG A 775 -105.80 51.70 38.91
C ARG A 775 -104.81 50.91 38.04
N PRO A 776 -103.50 50.83 38.41
CA PRO A 776 -102.51 50.14 37.60
C PRO A 776 -102.72 48.62 37.48
N ALA A 777 -103.13 47.97 38.57
CA ALA A 777 -103.48 46.55 38.63
C ALA A 777 -104.32 46.26 39.89
N ALA A 778 -105.01 45.11 39.96
CA ALA A 778 -105.89 44.74 41.07
C ALA A 778 -105.23 44.80 42.48
N ASN A 779 -103.91 44.62 42.55
CA ASN A 779 -103.14 44.59 43.79
C ASN A 779 -102.28 45.85 44.01
N ILE A 780 -102.42 46.88 43.16
CA ILE A 780 -101.67 48.13 43.29
C ILE A 780 -102.64 49.23 43.73
N PRO A 781 -102.32 50.00 44.79
CA PRO A 781 -103.16 51.10 45.24
C PRO A 781 -103.53 52.05 44.09
N GLU A 782 -104.78 52.49 44.07
CA GLU A 782 -105.25 53.46 43.09
C GLU A 782 -104.55 54.81 43.27
N MET A 783 -104.07 55.38 42.18
CA MET A 783 -103.56 56.74 42.13
C MET A 783 -104.73 57.69 41.87
N ARG A 784 -104.84 58.76 42.66
CA ARG A 784 -105.93 59.74 42.57
C ARG A 784 -105.34 61.14 42.53
N GLY A 785 -105.98 62.02 41.77
CA GLY A 785 -105.55 63.41 41.66
C GLY A 785 -106.51 64.23 40.82
N THR A 786 -106.04 65.39 40.36
CA THR A 786 -106.75 66.23 39.41
C THR A 786 -105.87 66.45 38.19
N VAL A 787 -106.46 66.38 37.01
CA VAL A 787 -105.84 66.82 35.76
C VAL A 787 -106.54 68.10 35.30
N SER A 788 -105.78 69.14 34.99
CA SER A 788 -106.32 70.42 34.52
C SER A 788 -106.34 70.46 32.99
N ILE A 789 -107.49 70.87 32.43
CA ILE A 789 -107.62 71.19 31.01
C ILE A 789 -107.32 72.68 30.82
N LEU A 790 -106.31 72.99 30.00
CA LEU A 790 -105.89 74.35 29.66
C LEU A 790 -106.20 74.60 28.17
N ARG A 791 -107.04 75.57 27.81
CA ARG A 791 -107.33 75.90 26.39
C ARG A 791 -106.85 77.28 26.01
#